data_AF-A0A6M6I773-F1
#
_entry.id   AF-A0A6M6I773-F1
#
_cell.length_a   1.000
_cell.length_b   1.000
_cell.length_c   1.000
_cell.angle_alpha   90.00
_cell.angle_beta   90.00
_cell.angle_gamma   90.00
#
_symmetry.space_group_name_H-M   'P 1'
#
loop_
_entity.id
_entity.type
_entity.pdbx_description
1 polymer ?
#
loop_
_entity_poly.entity_id
_entity_poly.type
_entity_poly.pdbx_seq_one_letter_code
_entity_poly.pdbx_strand_id
1 'polypeptide(L)'
;MINGGAGTDTLKVTSDNATVNLAVATISNVENVEVNNKAVAAPGTAGTAQAAGTLNLNSVAYEKAIFEGVTGDEATTVNSDTLTVNNANLATRVVLKEITDVASTVNFVGATGAADTATVEVAKATESGGAGANSNNNLTVGNIETLNLVFSTGANAMNVVSAAQAKTVNVTVESGANTTLSGAAALAATTALNINATGNLTLGATADLANDAVITVKGAGNVNLATLDTGKAVNGNSVNAAELTGKLTVAGSADTASITGGAGADTITSAAIATVVVAGDGNDYVSIGAVDYGAAGAKTVAGGAGRDTVNITASANLDAGLMANVTGFEVLDIKGSNGTDGNAAGNGNYNVDGRGFEEVTIGGDLTKAATVSGITSELLTITSTTTNGITYALKTATGTTDAIKVSIAGAYSDAGTPAVKTDDANDLTVAAITTADIETVTIESKTDAGNVAGVKNTLTQLATNATKLVVSGDHVLQITNFDSETGAARNTTIKTIDASASKGLIMSEGVQTTTAVSITGSAHGDTLVIDALSIGANTINAGKGGDVVTLGANGVRDTLILNAGDSQIGFTDTNKDGAYTAAADAEAFDVITGFVSGTDLIDLGAFGFTGQKQSALANKTLAAADIVKLVNGTTATIADFFVDTGVARGVAVVQGVDASTFGGGAGSTVAFIDVDGNGTLNAANDMMIVLSGTATVALSDFGF
;
A
#
# COMPACT_ATOMS: atom_id res chain seq x y z
N MET A 1 -7.01 -40.08 51.99
CA MET A 1 -5.82 -40.58 51.27
C MET A 1 -6.27 -40.98 49.88
N ILE A 2 -5.67 -40.40 48.85
CA ILE A 2 -5.87 -40.75 47.44
C ILE A 2 -4.56 -41.34 46.97
N ASN A 3 -4.57 -42.53 46.40
CA ASN A 3 -3.37 -43.19 45.91
C ASN A 3 -3.65 -43.72 44.49
N GLY A 4 -2.95 -43.19 43.49
CA GLY A 4 -3.04 -43.74 42.14
C GLY A 4 -2.25 -45.05 42.01
N GLY A 5 -2.46 -45.71 40.88
CA GLY A 5 -1.93 -47.02 40.57
C GLY A 5 -0.58 -46.93 39.86
N ALA A 6 -0.34 -47.89 38.96
CA ALA A 6 0.77 -47.81 38.02
C ALA A 6 0.28 -47.22 36.70
N GLY A 7 1.05 -46.32 36.09
CA GLY A 7 0.69 -45.63 34.85
C GLY A 7 0.59 -44.13 35.07
N THR A 8 -0.12 -43.44 34.17
CA THR A 8 -0.44 -42.02 34.30
C THR A 8 -1.86 -41.88 34.84
N ASP A 9 -1.97 -41.52 36.11
CA ASP A 9 -3.23 -41.29 36.81
C ASP A 9 -3.58 -39.79 36.84
N THR A 10 -4.88 -39.49 36.78
CA THR A 10 -5.40 -38.11 36.84
C THR A 10 -6.46 -37.98 37.93
N LEU A 11 -6.24 -37.07 38.88
CA LEU A 11 -7.25 -36.67 39.85
C LEU A 11 -8.05 -35.49 39.29
N LYS A 12 -9.33 -35.71 39.00
CA LYS A 12 -10.26 -34.66 38.59
C LYS A 12 -11.05 -34.16 39.80
N VAL A 13 -11.07 -32.85 39.99
CA VAL A 13 -11.81 -32.16 41.05
C VAL A 13 -12.72 -31.14 40.39
N THR A 14 -14.02 -31.28 40.58
CA THR A 14 -15.00 -30.25 40.20
C THR A 14 -15.51 -29.60 41.46
N SER A 15 -15.46 -28.27 41.53
CA SER A 15 -15.93 -27.53 42.69
C SER A 15 -16.70 -26.28 42.27
N ASP A 16 -17.75 -26.00 43.04
CA ASP A 16 -18.47 -24.73 43.04
C ASP A 16 -18.05 -23.86 44.26
N ASN A 17 -16.97 -24.24 44.96
CA ASN A 17 -16.39 -23.43 46.04
C ASN A 17 -15.24 -22.56 45.54
N ALA A 18 -15.21 -21.30 45.97
CA ALA A 18 -14.12 -20.37 45.67
C ALA A 18 -12.75 -20.90 46.15
N THR A 19 -12.74 -21.73 47.20
CA THR A 19 -11.50 -22.37 47.69
C THR A 19 -11.52 -23.88 47.49
N VAL A 20 -10.50 -24.39 46.81
CA VAL A 20 -10.16 -25.82 46.76
C VAL A 20 -8.86 -26.01 47.54
N ASN A 21 -8.87 -26.86 48.57
CA ASN A 21 -7.68 -27.10 49.38
C ASN A 21 -7.30 -28.58 49.32
N LEU A 22 -6.31 -28.92 48.51
CA LEU A 22 -5.75 -30.27 48.43
C LEU A 22 -4.68 -30.51 49.50
N ALA A 23 -4.15 -29.47 50.16
CA ALA A 23 -3.13 -29.62 51.20
C ALA A 23 -3.59 -30.44 52.42
N VAL A 24 -4.90 -30.56 52.64
CA VAL A 24 -5.48 -31.43 53.69
C VAL A 24 -5.52 -32.91 53.27
N ALA A 25 -5.27 -33.23 52.00
CA ALA A 25 -5.30 -34.58 51.47
C ALA A 25 -3.88 -35.15 51.27
N THR A 26 -3.66 -36.36 51.79
CA THR A 26 -2.53 -37.19 51.38
C THR A 26 -2.81 -37.76 49.99
N ILE A 27 -2.07 -37.29 48.98
CA ILE A 27 -2.16 -37.77 47.59
C ILE A 27 -0.80 -38.40 47.24
N SER A 28 -0.80 -39.62 46.70
CA SER A 28 0.40 -40.33 46.25
C SER A 28 0.15 -41.00 44.90
N ASN A 29 1.21 -41.21 44.10
CA ASN A 29 1.16 -41.87 42.78
C ASN A 29 0.08 -41.28 41.84
N VAL A 30 -0.06 -39.95 41.81
CA VAL A 30 -0.95 -39.25 40.87
C VAL A 30 -0.10 -38.27 40.10
N GLU A 31 -0.06 -38.41 38.79
CA GLU A 31 0.77 -37.61 37.90
C GLU A 31 0.07 -36.30 37.52
N ASN A 32 -1.24 -36.32 37.32
CA ASN A 32 -1.99 -35.15 36.88
C ASN A 32 -3.12 -34.78 37.84
N VAL A 33 -3.32 -33.48 38.05
CA VAL A 33 -4.50 -32.95 38.75
C VAL A 33 -5.22 -31.99 37.81
N GLU A 34 -6.52 -32.15 37.69
CA GLU A 34 -7.39 -31.28 36.90
C GLU A 34 -8.47 -30.72 37.81
N VAL A 35 -8.45 -29.42 38.04
CA VAL A 35 -9.45 -28.71 38.84
C VAL A 35 -10.30 -27.85 37.91
N ASN A 36 -11.56 -28.23 37.79
CA ASN A 36 -12.60 -27.42 37.15
C ASN A 36 -13.33 -26.66 38.27
N ASN A 37 -12.95 -25.39 38.46
CA ASN A 37 -13.53 -24.55 39.49
C ASN A 37 -14.51 -23.55 38.88
N LYS A 38 -15.80 -23.85 38.97
CA LYS A 38 -16.88 -23.01 38.44
C LYS A 38 -17.24 -21.85 39.36
N ALA A 39 -16.65 -21.80 40.56
CA ALA A 39 -17.04 -20.90 41.64
C ALA A 39 -16.57 -19.46 41.49
N VAL A 40 -15.72 -19.16 40.50
CA VAL A 40 -15.19 -17.80 40.32
C VAL A 40 -16.19 -16.89 39.58
N ALA A 41 -17.27 -17.44 38.98
CA ALA A 41 -18.48 -16.68 38.70
C ALA A 41 -19.69 -17.59 38.40
N ALA A 42 -20.79 -17.39 39.14
CA ALA A 42 -22.12 -17.49 38.54
C ALA A 42 -22.52 -16.07 38.13
N PRO A 43 -23.01 -15.82 36.90
CA PRO A 43 -23.43 -14.48 36.47
C PRO A 43 -24.64 -14.05 37.29
N GLY A 44 -24.41 -13.34 38.39
CA GLY A 44 -25.40 -13.07 39.42
C GLY A 44 -25.26 -11.66 39.99
N THR A 45 -26.10 -10.76 39.49
CA THR A 45 -26.36 -9.39 40.00
C THR A 45 -25.12 -8.51 40.17
N ALA A 46 -24.92 -7.62 39.19
CA ALA A 46 -23.95 -6.54 39.22
C ALA A 46 -23.89 -5.84 40.61
N GLY A 47 -22.70 -5.78 41.20
CA GLY A 47 -22.42 -4.93 42.36
C GLY A 47 -22.00 -5.60 43.68
N THR A 48 -21.82 -6.93 43.73
CA THR A 48 -21.20 -7.59 44.90
C THR A 48 -19.81 -8.11 44.55
N ALA A 49 -18.78 -7.67 45.28
CA ALA A 49 -17.40 -8.16 45.12
C ALA A 49 -17.36 -9.70 45.14
N GLN A 50 -16.86 -10.31 44.08
CA GLN A 50 -16.75 -11.76 43.99
C GLN A 50 -15.56 -12.26 44.82
N ALA A 51 -15.68 -13.48 45.34
CA ALA A 51 -14.66 -14.05 46.23
C ALA A 51 -13.45 -14.53 45.43
N ALA A 52 -12.25 -14.12 45.84
CA ALA A 52 -10.98 -14.60 45.29
C ALA A 52 -10.92 -16.14 45.25
N GLY A 53 -10.73 -16.69 44.06
CA GLY A 53 -10.49 -18.11 43.86
C GLY A 53 -9.15 -18.50 44.47
N THR A 54 -9.11 -19.46 45.39
CA THR A 54 -7.85 -19.97 45.96
C THR A 54 -7.76 -21.48 45.79
N LEU A 55 -6.66 -21.94 45.22
CA LEU A 55 -6.29 -23.34 45.20
C LEU A 55 -5.01 -23.55 46.00
N ASN A 56 -5.08 -24.42 47.00
CA ASN A 56 -3.89 -24.86 47.72
C ASN A 56 -3.54 -26.29 47.30
N LEU A 57 -2.45 -26.46 46.54
CA LEU A 57 -1.88 -27.77 46.25
C LEU A 57 -1.19 -28.33 47.50
N ASN A 58 -0.95 -29.64 47.54
CA ASN A 58 -0.34 -30.32 48.69
C ASN A 58 1.19 -30.48 48.57
N SER A 59 1.84 -29.65 47.74
CA SER A 59 3.29 -29.70 47.47
C SER A 59 3.80 -30.97 46.79
N VAL A 60 2.92 -31.91 46.40
CA VAL A 60 3.28 -33.07 45.58
C VAL A 60 3.74 -32.61 44.20
N ALA A 61 4.78 -33.26 43.68
CA ALA A 61 5.26 -33.04 42.32
C ALA A 61 4.34 -33.77 41.33
N TYR A 62 3.40 -33.03 40.75
CA TYR A 62 2.60 -33.46 39.60
C TYR A 62 3.36 -33.20 38.31
N GLU A 63 3.10 -34.00 37.26
CA GLU A 63 3.47 -33.68 35.89
C GLU A 63 2.71 -32.44 35.41
N LYS A 64 1.38 -32.40 35.61
CA LYS A 64 0.54 -31.23 35.30
C LYS A 64 -0.50 -30.97 36.38
N ALA A 65 -0.73 -29.68 36.64
CA ALA A 65 -1.86 -29.20 37.42
C ALA A 65 -2.69 -28.25 36.55
N ILE A 66 -3.83 -28.72 36.06
CA ILE A 66 -4.71 -28.02 35.11
C ILE A 66 -5.83 -27.32 35.86
N PHE A 67 -6.01 -26.04 35.56
CA PHE A 67 -7.04 -25.16 36.11
C PHE A 67 -7.89 -24.67 34.95
N GLU A 68 -9.14 -25.12 34.90
CA GLU A 68 -10.00 -24.91 33.74
C GLU A 68 -11.29 -24.15 34.07
N GLY A 69 -11.67 -23.24 33.17
CA GLY A 69 -13.00 -22.62 33.14
C GLY A 69 -13.23 -21.53 34.18
N VAL A 70 -12.18 -20.76 34.50
CA VAL A 70 -12.25 -19.67 35.48
C VAL A 70 -12.64 -18.39 34.75
N THR A 71 -13.83 -17.86 35.03
CA THR A 71 -14.37 -16.66 34.40
C THR A 71 -14.64 -15.60 35.46
N GLY A 72 -14.12 -14.39 35.26
CA GLY A 72 -14.42 -13.18 36.03
C GLY A 72 -15.62 -12.42 35.46
N ASP A 73 -16.02 -11.34 36.13
CA ASP A 73 -17.11 -10.44 35.75
C ASP A 73 -16.58 -9.02 35.48
N GLU A 74 -16.73 -8.59 34.23
CA GLU A 74 -16.34 -7.24 33.75
C GLU A 74 -17.30 -6.12 34.22
N ALA A 75 -18.38 -6.43 34.95
CA ALA A 75 -19.44 -5.44 35.22
C ALA A 75 -19.04 -4.27 36.13
N THR A 76 -17.84 -4.23 36.72
CA THR A 76 -17.42 -3.13 37.59
C THR A 76 -16.00 -2.65 37.33
N THR A 77 -15.76 -1.35 37.51
CA THR A 77 -14.45 -0.68 37.36
C THR A 77 -13.39 -1.09 38.41
N VAL A 78 -13.62 -2.19 39.14
CA VAL A 78 -12.77 -2.66 40.22
C VAL A 78 -12.26 -4.06 39.87
N ASN A 79 -10.98 -4.15 39.49
CA ASN A 79 -10.28 -5.38 39.13
C ASN A 79 -10.13 -6.33 40.33
N SER A 80 -11.21 -6.99 40.76
CA SER A 80 -11.19 -7.84 41.98
C SER A 80 -11.09 -9.34 41.70
N ASP A 81 -11.29 -9.79 40.47
CA ASP A 81 -11.35 -11.21 40.17
C ASP A 81 -9.96 -11.81 40.11
N THR A 82 -9.68 -12.66 41.11
CA THR A 82 -8.35 -13.23 41.33
C THR A 82 -8.42 -14.74 41.44
N LEU A 83 -7.43 -15.40 40.85
CA LEU A 83 -7.15 -16.81 41.03
C LEU A 83 -5.76 -16.95 41.65
N THR A 84 -5.66 -17.54 42.83
CA THR A 84 -4.37 -17.83 43.48
C THR A 84 -4.12 -19.32 43.55
N VAL A 85 -3.05 -19.79 42.92
CA VAL A 85 -2.54 -21.17 43.02
C VAL A 85 -1.36 -21.19 43.99
N ASN A 86 -1.53 -21.82 45.14
CA ASN A 86 -0.50 -21.91 46.18
C ASN A 86 0.12 -23.30 46.25
N ASN A 87 1.37 -23.33 46.73
CA ASN A 87 2.14 -24.53 47.03
C ASN A 87 2.33 -25.47 45.82
N ALA A 88 2.43 -24.90 44.61
CA ALA A 88 2.80 -25.67 43.43
C ALA A 88 4.25 -26.14 43.55
N ASN A 89 4.54 -27.41 43.30
CA ASN A 89 5.92 -27.90 43.28
C ASN A 89 6.67 -27.30 42.07
N LEU A 90 7.96 -26.97 42.20
CA LEU A 90 8.77 -26.44 41.09
C LEU A 90 8.80 -27.38 39.85
N ALA A 91 8.70 -28.69 40.08
CA ALA A 91 8.62 -29.67 38.99
C ALA A 91 7.26 -29.73 38.29
N THR A 92 6.22 -29.09 38.85
CA THR A 92 4.87 -29.11 38.31
C THR A 92 4.64 -28.05 37.26
N ARG A 93 4.16 -28.48 36.09
CA ARG A 93 3.63 -27.58 35.06
C ARG A 93 2.21 -27.14 35.44
N VAL A 94 2.08 -25.88 35.84
CA VAL A 94 0.78 -25.25 36.14
C VAL A 94 0.12 -24.81 34.83
N VAL A 95 -1.09 -25.29 34.54
CA VAL A 95 -1.82 -24.97 33.30
C VAL A 95 -3.06 -24.15 33.65
N LEU A 96 -3.16 -22.93 33.13
CA LEU A 96 -4.32 -22.05 33.20
C LEU A 96 -5.08 -22.14 31.88
N LYS A 97 -6.22 -22.83 31.88
CA LYS A 97 -6.98 -23.15 30.68
C LYS A 97 -8.35 -22.47 30.69
N GLU A 98 -8.72 -21.84 29.57
CA GLU A 98 -10.00 -21.15 29.41
C GLU A 98 -10.25 -20.13 30.54
N ILE A 99 -9.22 -19.35 30.88
CA ILE A 99 -9.35 -18.24 31.82
C ILE A 99 -9.97 -17.04 31.10
N THR A 100 -10.89 -16.35 31.74
CA THR A 100 -11.53 -15.15 31.19
C THR A 100 -11.60 -14.07 32.26
N ASP A 101 -11.06 -12.89 31.99
CA ASP A 101 -11.09 -11.72 32.87
C ASP A 101 -10.60 -11.96 34.32
N VAL A 102 -9.52 -12.72 34.52
CA VAL A 102 -9.05 -13.15 35.86
C VAL A 102 -7.58 -12.87 36.09
N ALA A 103 -7.26 -12.15 37.16
CA ALA A 103 -5.89 -11.97 37.62
C ALA A 103 -5.38 -13.21 38.35
N SER A 104 -4.50 -13.95 37.71
CA SER A 104 -3.92 -15.20 38.21
C SER A 104 -2.58 -14.97 38.92
N THR A 105 -2.40 -15.57 40.10
CA THR A 105 -1.14 -15.62 40.85
C THR A 105 -0.74 -17.07 41.08
N VAL A 106 0.50 -17.42 40.74
CA VAL A 106 1.04 -18.77 40.95
C VAL A 106 2.24 -18.70 41.89
N ASN A 107 2.09 -19.36 43.05
CA ASN A 107 3.09 -19.44 44.11
C ASN A 107 3.65 -20.86 44.19
N PHE A 108 4.95 -20.98 43.90
CA PHE A 108 5.66 -22.25 43.98
C PHE A 108 6.25 -22.47 45.37
N VAL A 109 6.17 -23.71 45.88
CA VAL A 109 6.82 -24.12 47.13
C VAL A 109 8.28 -24.46 46.85
N GLY A 110 9.16 -24.06 47.77
CA GLY A 110 10.60 -24.28 47.64
C GLY A 110 11.32 -23.25 46.75
N ALA A 111 10.58 -22.31 46.16
CA ALA A 111 11.14 -21.17 45.45
C ALA A 111 11.93 -20.27 46.44
N THR A 112 13.24 -20.30 46.34
CA THR A 112 14.17 -19.55 47.19
C THR A 112 14.60 -18.21 46.58
N GLY A 113 14.26 -17.98 45.31
CA GLY A 113 14.77 -16.87 44.51
C GLY A 113 16.18 -17.11 43.97
N ALA A 114 16.69 -18.35 44.01
CA ALA A 114 18.03 -18.70 43.55
C ALA A 114 18.04 -20.06 42.84
N ALA A 115 18.31 -20.04 41.53
CA ALA A 115 18.34 -21.23 40.66
C ALA A 115 17.02 -22.01 40.59
N ASP A 116 15.90 -21.37 40.95
CA ASP A 116 14.56 -21.96 40.86
C ASP A 116 14.04 -21.89 39.42
N THR A 117 13.55 -23.02 38.91
CA THR A 117 12.90 -23.11 37.59
C THR A 117 11.45 -23.54 37.77
N ALA A 118 10.53 -22.86 37.09
CA ALA A 118 9.11 -23.21 37.10
C ALA A 118 8.50 -23.10 35.71
N THR A 119 7.40 -23.83 35.48
CA THR A 119 6.66 -23.79 34.22
C THR A 119 5.19 -23.42 34.44
N VAL A 120 4.74 -22.38 33.75
CA VAL A 120 3.33 -21.99 33.66
C VAL A 120 2.89 -22.06 32.20
N GLU A 121 1.77 -22.71 31.96
CA GLU A 121 1.11 -22.79 30.66
C GLU A 121 -0.21 -22.01 30.72
N VAL A 122 -0.51 -21.24 29.68
CA VAL A 122 -1.78 -20.55 29.48
C VAL A 122 -2.39 -21.06 28.19
N ALA A 123 -3.63 -21.51 28.24
CA ALA A 123 -4.36 -22.06 27.11
C ALA A 123 -5.71 -21.36 26.97
N LYS A 124 -5.92 -20.63 25.86
CA LYS A 124 -7.18 -19.93 25.55
C LYS A 124 -7.60 -18.91 26.63
N ALA A 125 -6.70 -18.03 27.05
CA ALA A 125 -7.06 -16.86 27.85
C ALA A 125 -7.88 -15.86 27.01
N THR A 126 -9.04 -15.43 27.48
CA THR A 126 -9.94 -14.52 26.74
C THR A 126 -10.24 -13.28 27.55
N GLU A 127 -10.29 -12.10 26.93
CA GLU A 127 -10.81 -10.89 27.57
C GLU A 127 -12.23 -10.66 27.04
N SER A 128 -13.23 -10.44 27.92
CA SER A 128 -14.63 -10.30 27.47
C SER A 128 -15.03 -8.87 27.08
N GLY A 129 -14.12 -7.91 27.19
CA GLY A 129 -14.33 -6.52 26.78
C GLY A 129 -13.72 -6.15 25.43
N GLY A 130 -14.39 -5.24 24.69
CA GLY A 130 -13.82 -4.63 23.48
C GLY A 130 -12.60 -3.75 23.75
N ALA A 131 -11.99 -3.20 22.71
CA ALA A 131 -10.82 -2.31 22.83
C ALA A 131 -11.10 -1.17 23.84
N GLY A 132 -10.39 -1.17 24.97
CA GLY A 132 -10.53 -0.18 26.06
C GLY A 132 -11.21 -0.69 27.34
N ALA A 133 -11.64 -1.94 27.39
CA ALA A 133 -12.00 -2.58 28.66
C ALA A 133 -10.76 -2.78 29.55
N ASN A 134 -10.96 -2.76 30.86
CA ASN A 134 -9.94 -3.01 31.87
C ASN A 134 -9.47 -4.46 31.77
N SER A 135 -8.44 -4.72 30.95
CA SER A 135 -7.95 -6.08 30.76
C SER A 135 -7.54 -6.72 32.09
N ASN A 136 -8.14 -7.84 32.46
CA ASN A 136 -8.02 -8.42 33.81
C ASN A 136 -7.18 -9.69 33.85
N ASN A 137 -6.84 -10.30 32.70
CA ASN A 137 -5.98 -11.49 32.64
C ASN A 137 -4.52 -11.13 32.92
N ASN A 138 -4.22 -10.82 34.18
CA ASN A 138 -2.87 -10.69 34.68
C ASN A 138 -2.34 -12.05 35.11
N LEU A 139 -1.06 -12.31 34.89
CA LEU A 139 -0.36 -13.46 35.45
C LEU A 139 0.78 -12.97 36.31
N THR A 140 0.79 -13.32 37.60
CA THR A 140 1.89 -13.03 38.52
C THR A 140 2.55 -14.33 38.96
N VAL A 141 3.87 -14.43 38.79
CA VAL A 141 4.70 -15.54 39.26
C VAL A 141 5.82 -15.00 40.14
N GLY A 142 5.80 -15.34 41.42
CA GLY A 142 6.75 -14.84 42.41
C GLY A 142 7.92 -15.79 42.69
N ASN A 143 9.08 -15.23 43.05
CA ASN A 143 10.26 -15.92 43.59
C ASN A 143 10.91 -16.98 42.67
N ILE A 144 10.69 -16.90 41.36
CA ILE A 144 11.31 -17.80 40.38
C ILE A 144 12.44 -17.07 39.66
N GLU A 145 13.55 -17.78 39.42
CA GLU A 145 14.72 -17.27 38.70
C GLU A 145 14.64 -17.56 37.19
N THR A 146 14.16 -18.75 36.82
CA THR A 146 13.90 -19.16 35.44
C THR A 146 12.44 -19.53 35.24
N LEU A 147 11.68 -18.69 34.54
CA LEU A 147 10.29 -18.93 34.22
C LEU A 147 10.15 -19.49 32.81
N ASN A 148 9.56 -20.68 32.66
CA ASN A 148 9.09 -21.17 31.38
C ASN A 148 7.59 -20.84 31.24
N LEU A 149 7.25 -19.92 30.35
CA LEU A 149 5.89 -19.52 30.03
C LEU A 149 5.49 -20.14 28.69
N VAL A 150 4.43 -20.94 28.67
CA VAL A 150 3.93 -21.60 27.46
C VAL A 150 2.53 -21.08 27.14
N PHE A 151 2.32 -20.55 25.95
CA PHE A 151 1.00 -20.26 25.41
C PHE A 151 0.63 -21.39 24.45
N SER A 152 -0.36 -22.18 24.83
CA SER A 152 -0.84 -23.33 24.05
C SER A 152 -2.26 -23.10 23.55
N THR A 153 -2.63 -23.82 22.49
CA THR A 153 -3.98 -23.92 21.88
C THR A 153 -4.96 -22.75 22.06
N GLY A 154 -5.38 -22.13 20.95
CA GLY A 154 -6.38 -21.08 20.96
C GLY A 154 -5.78 -19.71 21.27
N ALA A 155 -6.42 -18.65 20.79
CA ALA A 155 -5.92 -17.29 21.00
C ALA A 155 -5.86 -16.96 22.49
N ASN A 156 -4.80 -16.27 22.90
CA ASN A 156 -4.59 -15.81 24.26
C ASN A 156 -4.58 -14.29 24.29
N ALA A 157 -5.52 -13.69 25.01
CA ALA A 157 -5.54 -12.27 25.34
C ALA A 157 -5.18 -12.13 26.83
N MET A 158 -3.98 -11.65 27.08
CA MET A 158 -3.45 -11.38 28.42
C MET A 158 -3.21 -9.88 28.57
N ASN A 159 -3.31 -9.36 29.79
CA ASN A 159 -2.94 -7.98 30.07
C ASN A 159 -1.46 -7.89 30.43
N VAL A 160 -1.10 -8.25 31.67
CA VAL A 160 0.27 -8.19 32.17
C VAL A 160 0.76 -9.57 32.57
N VAL A 161 2.00 -9.90 32.21
CA VAL A 161 2.77 -10.98 32.85
C VAL A 161 3.80 -10.33 33.77
N SER A 162 3.77 -10.69 35.04
CA SER A 162 4.66 -10.19 36.08
C SER A 162 5.49 -11.33 36.66
N ALA A 163 6.80 -11.22 36.52
CA ALA A 163 7.78 -12.14 37.08
C ALA A 163 9.04 -11.34 37.48
N ALA A 164 8.84 -10.33 38.33
CA ALA A 164 9.83 -9.29 38.64
C ALA A 164 11.19 -9.80 39.20
N GLN A 165 11.30 -11.07 39.59
CA GLN A 165 12.54 -11.68 40.08
C GLN A 165 13.19 -12.65 39.08
N ALA A 166 12.51 -13.01 37.99
CA ALA A 166 13.04 -13.94 37.01
C ALA A 166 14.15 -13.26 36.22
N LYS A 167 15.35 -13.85 36.21
CA LYS A 167 16.46 -13.43 35.35
C LYS A 167 16.37 -14.01 33.96
N THR A 168 15.78 -15.21 33.83
CA THR A 168 15.50 -15.85 32.55
C THR A 168 14.01 -16.10 32.39
N VAL A 169 13.43 -15.64 31.29
CA VAL A 169 12.05 -15.93 30.91
C VAL A 169 12.06 -16.60 29.53
N ASN A 170 11.60 -17.84 29.46
CA ASN A 170 11.45 -18.59 28.22
C ASN A 170 9.97 -18.58 27.84
N VAL A 171 9.61 -17.83 26.81
CA VAL A 171 8.25 -17.79 26.24
C VAL A 171 8.16 -18.75 25.07
N THR A 172 7.21 -19.68 25.09
CA THR A 172 6.86 -20.51 23.94
C THR A 172 5.44 -20.19 23.51
N VAL A 173 5.24 -19.86 22.23
CA VAL A 173 3.90 -19.68 21.65
C VAL A 173 3.69 -20.78 20.62
N GLU A 174 2.78 -21.70 20.93
CA GLU A 174 2.49 -22.84 20.04
C GLU A 174 1.66 -22.42 18.82
N SER A 175 1.70 -23.24 17.77
CA SER A 175 0.89 -23.02 16.56
C SER A 175 -0.60 -22.95 16.92
N GLY A 176 -1.28 -21.91 16.43
CA GLY A 176 -2.69 -21.67 16.75
C GLY A 176 -2.94 -21.03 18.12
N ALA A 177 -1.89 -20.69 18.88
CA ALA A 177 -1.96 -20.03 20.17
C ALA A 177 -1.63 -18.52 20.09
N ASN A 178 -2.13 -17.82 19.06
CA ASN A 178 -1.82 -16.40 18.85
C ASN A 178 -2.06 -15.60 20.13
N THR A 179 -1.02 -14.94 20.63
CA THR A 179 -1.00 -14.34 21.96
C THR A 179 -0.77 -12.84 21.86
N THR A 180 -1.62 -12.08 22.54
CA THR A 180 -1.46 -10.63 22.73
C THR A 180 -1.30 -10.33 24.23
N LEU A 181 -0.29 -9.55 24.57
CA LEU A 181 -0.06 -8.97 25.89
C LEU A 181 -0.33 -7.48 25.81
N SER A 182 -1.52 -7.01 26.22
CA SER A 182 -1.91 -5.60 26.02
C SER A 182 -1.19 -4.63 26.96
N GLY A 183 -0.82 -5.07 28.16
CA GLY A 183 -0.07 -4.30 29.15
C GLY A 183 1.43 -4.52 29.08
N ALA A 184 2.17 -3.65 29.78
CA ALA A 184 3.62 -3.80 29.90
C ALA A 184 3.95 -5.05 30.71
N ALA A 185 4.73 -5.97 30.13
CA ALA A 185 5.25 -7.12 30.88
C ALA A 185 6.20 -6.60 31.99
N ALA A 186 5.95 -7.01 33.24
CA ALA A 186 6.70 -6.56 34.40
C ALA A 186 7.81 -7.56 34.73
N LEU A 187 8.95 -7.42 34.04
CA LEU A 187 10.07 -8.37 34.00
C LEU A 187 11.40 -7.70 34.38
N ALA A 188 11.37 -6.74 35.32
CA ALA A 188 12.49 -5.85 35.62
C ALA A 188 13.84 -6.52 36.00
N ALA A 189 13.85 -7.79 36.42
CA ALA A 189 15.07 -8.55 36.70
C ALA A 189 15.56 -9.42 35.51
N THR A 190 14.78 -9.50 34.44
CA THR A 190 15.03 -10.39 33.30
C THR A 190 16.17 -9.85 32.45
N THR A 191 17.32 -10.53 32.53
CA THR A 191 18.49 -10.30 31.67
C THR A 191 18.47 -11.15 30.40
N ALA A 192 17.66 -12.21 30.37
CA ALA A 192 17.50 -13.09 29.21
C ALA A 192 16.01 -13.38 28.95
N LEU A 193 15.48 -12.88 27.84
CA LEU A 193 14.13 -13.17 27.35
C LEU A 193 14.22 -14.02 26.09
N ASN A 194 13.87 -15.30 26.17
CA ASN A 194 13.94 -16.24 25.05
C ASN A 194 12.53 -16.53 24.53
N ILE A 195 12.23 -16.19 23.28
CA ILE A 195 10.93 -16.36 22.66
C ILE A 195 11.03 -17.42 21.55
N ASN A 196 10.23 -18.47 21.65
CA ASN A 196 10.03 -19.49 20.62
C ASN A 196 8.59 -19.43 20.12
N ALA A 197 8.35 -18.65 19.07
CA ALA A 197 7.04 -18.33 18.55
C ALA A 197 6.75 -19.16 17.28
N THR A 198 5.97 -20.23 17.41
CA THR A 198 5.38 -20.95 16.26
C THR A 198 3.98 -20.43 15.92
N GLY A 199 3.26 -19.88 16.91
CA GLY A 199 2.13 -18.96 16.72
C GLY A 199 2.57 -17.50 16.91
N ASN A 200 1.68 -16.55 16.64
CA ASN A 200 2.03 -15.12 16.71
C ASN A 200 2.11 -14.62 18.16
N LEU A 201 3.07 -13.74 18.47
CA LEU A 201 3.18 -13.02 19.73
C LEU A 201 3.14 -11.52 19.47
N THR A 202 2.31 -10.78 20.22
CA THR A 202 2.29 -9.31 20.21
C THR A 202 2.39 -8.78 21.62
N LEU A 203 3.45 -8.00 21.89
CA LEU A 203 3.54 -7.13 23.06
C LEU A 203 2.90 -5.80 22.67
N GLY A 204 1.82 -5.41 23.33
CA GLY A 204 1.08 -4.18 23.08
C GLY A 204 1.70 -2.94 23.76
N ALA A 205 2.61 -3.17 24.70
CA ALA A 205 3.35 -2.13 25.40
C ALA A 205 4.80 -2.56 25.62
N THR A 206 5.66 -1.59 25.94
CA THR A 206 7.07 -1.81 26.28
C THR A 206 7.21 -2.76 27.47
N ALA A 207 7.95 -3.85 27.28
CA ALA A 207 8.32 -4.73 28.38
C ALA A 207 9.35 -4.06 29.28
N ASP A 208 9.12 -4.05 30.59
CA ASP A 208 10.06 -3.60 31.61
C ASP A 208 11.08 -4.72 31.84
N LEU A 209 12.30 -4.57 31.31
CA LEU A 209 13.37 -5.57 31.35
C LEU A 209 14.56 -5.05 32.17
N ALA A 210 15.45 -5.96 32.58
CA ALA A 210 16.69 -5.52 33.21
C ALA A 210 17.59 -4.76 32.23
N ASN A 211 18.50 -3.94 32.76
CA ASN A 211 19.56 -3.32 31.98
C ASN A 211 20.37 -4.38 31.23
N ASP A 212 20.71 -4.08 29.97
CA ASP A 212 21.52 -4.91 29.09
C ASP A 212 20.89 -6.30 28.83
N ALA A 213 19.55 -6.39 28.84
CA ALA A 213 18.85 -7.63 28.56
C ALA A 213 19.07 -8.10 27.13
N VAL A 214 19.24 -9.41 26.97
CA VAL A 214 19.33 -10.10 25.68
C VAL A 214 17.99 -10.77 25.39
N ILE A 215 17.36 -10.34 24.30
CA ILE A 215 16.10 -10.89 23.79
C ILE A 215 16.46 -11.80 22.60
N THR A 216 16.22 -13.09 22.73
CA THR A 216 16.43 -14.07 21.64
C THR A 216 15.08 -14.51 21.10
N VAL A 217 14.87 -14.44 19.80
CA VAL A 217 13.59 -14.76 19.15
C VAL A 217 13.81 -15.81 18.06
N LYS A 218 12.95 -16.83 18.01
CA LYS A 218 12.95 -17.86 16.97
C LYS A 218 11.56 -18.41 16.70
N GLY A 219 11.42 -19.16 15.62
CA GLY A 219 10.18 -19.85 15.24
C GLY A 219 9.55 -19.30 13.96
N ALA A 220 8.34 -19.73 13.64
CA ALA A 220 7.65 -19.40 12.38
C ALA A 220 6.52 -18.38 12.51
N GLY A 221 6.07 -18.09 13.73
CA GLY A 221 5.04 -17.08 14.00
C GLY A 221 5.62 -15.67 13.99
N ASN A 222 4.78 -14.67 13.74
CA ASN A 222 5.19 -13.27 13.78
C ASN A 222 5.37 -12.83 15.24
N VAL A 223 6.39 -12.01 15.50
CA VAL A 223 6.68 -11.46 16.83
C VAL A 223 6.74 -9.94 16.76
N ASN A 224 5.86 -9.28 17.50
CA ASN A 224 5.90 -7.85 17.73
C ASN A 224 6.35 -7.56 19.16
N LEU A 225 7.53 -6.95 19.31
CA LEU A 225 8.12 -6.57 20.60
C LEU A 225 7.76 -5.14 21.04
N ALA A 226 6.96 -4.42 20.24
CA ALA A 226 6.69 -3.00 20.40
C ALA A 226 7.98 -2.17 20.52
N THR A 227 7.96 -1.14 21.37
CA THR A 227 9.13 -0.32 21.67
C THR A 227 9.92 -0.95 22.80
N LEU A 228 11.23 -1.13 22.61
CA LEU A 228 12.14 -1.60 23.65
C LEU A 228 12.29 -0.57 24.77
N ASP A 229 12.54 -1.03 25.99
CA ASP A 229 12.63 -0.15 27.15
C ASP A 229 13.72 0.93 27.02
N THR A 230 13.45 2.07 27.66
CA THR A 230 14.27 3.29 27.76
C THR A 230 15.05 3.37 29.08
N GLY A 231 14.95 2.34 29.92
CA GLY A 231 15.40 2.34 31.31
C GLY A 231 16.90 2.13 31.51
N LYS A 232 17.72 3.20 31.40
CA LYS A 232 19.03 3.36 32.09
C LYS A 232 20.09 2.28 31.83
N ALA A 233 19.98 1.49 30.78
CA ALA A 233 20.96 0.47 30.44
C ALA A 233 22.32 1.14 30.15
N VAL A 234 23.41 0.58 30.67
CA VAL A 234 24.75 1.17 30.45
C VAL A 234 25.28 0.75 29.08
N ASN A 235 24.93 -0.45 28.62
CA ASN A 235 25.32 -1.01 27.33
C ASN A 235 24.13 -1.21 26.39
N GLY A 236 22.90 -1.25 26.91
CA GLY A 236 21.68 -1.28 26.12
C GLY A 236 21.10 -2.66 25.88
N ASN A 237 19.79 -2.73 25.61
CA ASN A 237 19.12 -4.00 25.30
C ASN A 237 19.49 -4.49 23.89
N SER A 238 19.59 -5.81 23.72
CA SER A 238 19.93 -6.43 22.43
C SER A 238 18.83 -7.40 21.99
N VAL A 239 18.42 -7.35 20.72
CA VAL A 239 17.49 -8.31 20.10
C VAL A 239 18.25 -9.16 19.08
N ASN A 240 18.09 -10.47 19.17
CA ASN A 240 18.59 -11.44 18.20
C ASN A 240 17.46 -12.35 17.73
N ALA A 241 16.96 -12.11 16.52
CA ALA A 241 15.92 -12.88 15.85
C ALA A 241 16.43 -13.65 14.63
N ALA A 242 17.74 -13.94 14.52
CA ALA A 242 18.34 -14.59 13.35
C ALA A 242 17.75 -15.99 13.02
N GLU A 243 17.09 -16.64 13.98
CA GLU A 243 16.40 -17.93 13.79
C GLU A 243 14.87 -17.79 13.62
N LEU A 244 14.34 -16.57 13.53
CA LEU A 244 12.94 -16.29 13.27
C LEU A 244 12.68 -16.35 11.76
N THR A 245 11.71 -17.15 11.32
CA THR A 245 11.25 -17.17 9.92
C THR A 245 9.94 -16.42 9.72
N GLY A 246 9.24 -16.08 10.81
CA GLY A 246 8.13 -15.14 10.79
C GLY A 246 8.63 -13.69 10.80
N LYS A 247 7.70 -12.74 10.72
CA LYS A 247 8.01 -11.31 10.78
C LYS A 247 8.36 -10.85 12.21
N LEU A 248 9.48 -10.16 12.37
CA LEU A 248 9.80 -9.34 13.54
C LEU A 248 9.21 -7.92 13.37
N THR A 249 8.68 -7.36 14.44
CA THR A 249 8.37 -5.92 14.52
C THR A 249 8.93 -5.38 15.83
N VAL A 250 9.79 -4.37 15.74
CA VAL A 250 10.47 -3.80 16.91
C VAL A 250 10.87 -2.35 16.66
N ALA A 251 10.68 -1.52 17.69
CA ALA A 251 11.23 -0.17 17.74
C ALA A 251 12.30 -0.10 18.83
N GLY A 252 13.54 0.15 18.43
CA GLY A 252 14.64 0.42 19.36
C GLY A 252 14.46 1.77 20.05
N SER A 253 14.87 1.84 21.32
CA SER A 253 15.02 3.07 22.08
C SER A 253 16.42 3.68 21.91
N ALA A 254 16.66 4.84 22.55
CA ALA A 254 17.95 5.53 22.49
C ALA A 254 19.12 4.70 23.04
N ASP A 255 18.83 3.76 23.95
CA ASP A 255 19.82 2.89 24.58
C ASP A 255 19.77 1.47 24.01
N THR A 256 19.23 1.25 22.80
CA THR A 256 19.28 -0.10 22.19
C THR A 256 20.69 -0.38 21.66
N ALA A 257 21.27 -1.52 22.01
CA ALA A 257 22.61 -1.89 21.60
C ALA A 257 22.63 -2.48 20.18
N SER A 258 21.75 -3.44 19.93
CA SER A 258 21.62 -4.10 18.64
C SER A 258 20.24 -4.67 18.39
N ILE A 259 19.85 -4.72 17.12
CA ILE A 259 18.68 -5.42 16.62
C ILE A 259 19.13 -6.28 15.44
N THR A 260 18.92 -7.59 15.54
CA THR A 260 19.10 -8.53 14.43
C THR A 260 17.76 -9.18 14.12
N GLY A 261 17.25 -9.01 12.91
CA GLY A 261 16.07 -9.67 12.40
C GLY A 261 16.36 -11.09 11.89
N GLY A 262 15.37 -11.69 11.23
CA GLY A 262 15.32 -13.09 10.82
C GLY A 262 15.26 -13.26 9.30
N ALA A 263 14.52 -14.27 8.84
CA ALA A 263 14.26 -14.55 7.42
C ALA A 263 12.88 -14.06 6.93
N GLY A 264 12.10 -13.44 7.83
CA GLY A 264 10.78 -12.90 7.55
C GLY A 264 10.86 -11.49 6.95
N ALA A 265 9.71 -10.89 6.62
CA ALA A 265 9.65 -9.49 6.19
C ALA A 265 9.59 -8.57 7.42
N ASP A 266 10.74 -8.25 7.98
CA ASP A 266 10.87 -7.58 9.27
C ASP A 266 10.58 -6.08 9.20
N THR A 267 10.19 -5.50 10.33
CA THR A 267 9.96 -4.06 10.47
C THR A 267 10.70 -3.55 11.69
N ILE A 268 11.78 -2.82 11.44
CA ILE A 268 12.69 -2.33 12.47
C ILE A 268 12.70 -0.81 12.43
N THR A 269 12.48 -0.18 13.59
CA THR A 269 12.73 1.25 13.76
C THR A 269 13.92 1.43 14.68
N SER A 270 14.93 2.19 14.24
CA SER A 270 16.07 2.57 15.09
C SER A 270 15.98 4.02 15.52
N ALA A 271 16.21 4.27 16.82
CA ALA A 271 16.18 5.61 17.40
C ALA A 271 17.57 6.18 17.75
N ALA A 272 18.67 5.45 17.54
CA ALA A 272 20.02 5.91 17.94
C ALA A 272 21.13 5.46 16.98
N ILE A 273 22.09 6.37 16.74
CA ILE A 273 23.28 6.10 15.90
C ILE A 273 24.13 4.93 16.44
N ALA A 274 24.08 4.68 17.74
CA ALA A 274 24.88 3.67 18.41
C ALA A 274 24.29 2.25 18.30
N THR A 275 23.08 2.11 17.74
CA THR A 275 22.42 0.81 17.56
C THR A 275 22.93 0.11 16.32
N VAL A 276 23.44 -1.12 16.47
CA VAL A 276 23.71 -2.02 15.32
C VAL A 276 22.37 -2.58 14.82
N VAL A 277 22.07 -2.45 13.54
CA VAL A 277 20.89 -3.05 12.91
C VAL A 277 21.31 -3.99 11.79
N VAL A 278 20.76 -5.21 11.79
CA VAL A 278 20.86 -6.19 10.70
C VAL A 278 19.46 -6.73 10.49
N ALA A 279 18.82 -6.45 9.35
CA ALA A 279 17.43 -6.85 9.14
C ALA A 279 17.31 -8.35 8.83
N GLY A 280 18.25 -8.92 8.06
CA GLY A 280 18.38 -10.37 7.90
C GLY A 280 18.14 -10.80 6.46
N ASP A 281 17.52 -11.96 6.27
CA ASP A 281 17.02 -12.37 4.96
C ASP A 281 15.54 -11.93 4.86
N GLY A 282 15.02 -11.67 3.67
CA GLY A 282 13.62 -11.27 3.48
C GLY A 282 13.49 -9.93 2.77
N ASN A 283 12.28 -9.38 2.73
CA ASN A 283 12.07 -8.03 2.22
C ASN A 283 11.78 -7.14 3.42
N ASP A 284 12.83 -6.58 3.98
CA ASP A 284 12.75 -5.89 5.26
C ASP A 284 12.44 -4.41 5.11
N TYR A 285 11.88 -3.83 6.17
CA TYR A 285 11.67 -2.40 6.30
C TYR A 285 12.42 -1.86 7.52
N VAL A 286 13.43 -1.02 7.28
CA VAL A 286 14.21 -0.37 8.34
C VAL A 286 14.01 1.14 8.29
N SER A 287 13.37 1.70 9.31
CA SER A 287 13.33 3.16 9.49
C SER A 287 14.45 3.59 10.43
N ILE A 288 15.36 4.42 9.94
CA ILE A 288 16.38 5.09 10.76
C ILE A 288 16.00 6.55 11.04
N GLY A 289 14.81 6.98 10.60
CA GLY A 289 14.25 8.30 10.88
C GLY A 289 15.21 9.45 10.55
N ALA A 290 15.38 10.37 11.49
CA ALA A 290 16.25 11.54 11.36
C ALA A 290 17.67 11.32 11.91
N VAL A 291 18.03 10.08 12.23
CA VAL A 291 19.28 9.71 12.90
C VAL A 291 20.44 9.75 11.89
N ASP A 292 21.48 10.51 12.19
CA ASP A 292 22.69 10.59 11.35
C ASP A 292 23.68 9.46 11.65
N TYR A 293 23.50 8.30 11.02
CA TYR A 293 24.47 7.21 11.06
C TYR A 293 25.81 7.52 10.37
N GLY A 294 26.06 8.76 9.90
CA GLY A 294 27.38 9.24 9.50
C GLY A 294 28.19 9.88 10.63
N ALA A 295 27.54 10.18 11.76
CA ALA A 295 28.18 10.82 12.90
C ALA A 295 29.20 9.90 13.61
N ALA A 296 30.12 10.52 14.37
CA ALA A 296 31.09 9.77 15.17
C ALA A 296 30.38 8.85 16.17
N GLY A 297 30.82 7.59 16.24
CA GLY A 297 30.22 6.58 17.12
C GLY A 297 29.04 5.82 16.50
N ALA A 298 28.64 6.18 15.27
CA ALA A 298 27.64 5.44 14.53
C ALA A 298 28.03 3.97 14.30
N LYS A 299 27.03 3.10 14.31
CA LYS A 299 27.12 1.67 14.01
C LYS A 299 26.53 1.35 12.65
N THR A 300 26.58 0.09 12.26
CA THR A 300 26.09 -0.37 10.96
C THR A 300 24.59 -0.61 10.97
N VAL A 301 23.96 -0.36 9.84
CA VAL A 301 22.59 -0.70 9.49
C VAL A 301 22.64 -1.48 8.18
N ALA A 302 22.31 -2.76 8.23
CA ALA A 302 22.26 -3.62 7.06
C ALA A 302 20.84 -4.11 6.81
N GLY A 303 20.35 -4.04 5.57
CA GLY A 303 19.13 -4.74 5.16
C GLY A 303 19.40 -6.23 5.18
N GLY A 304 20.22 -6.70 4.24
CA GLY A 304 20.74 -8.05 4.25
C GLY A 304 20.50 -8.70 2.90
N ALA A 305 19.82 -9.86 2.87
CA ALA A 305 19.52 -10.54 1.62
C ALA A 305 18.02 -10.45 1.29
N GLY A 306 17.74 -9.93 0.10
CA GLY A 306 16.37 -9.83 -0.42
C GLY A 306 16.17 -8.45 -0.99
N ARG A 307 14.95 -7.91 -0.90
CA ARG A 307 14.64 -6.58 -1.42
C ARG A 307 14.25 -5.67 -0.28
N ASP A 308 15.25 -5.03 0.30
CA ASP A 308 15.13 -4.30 1.56
C ASP A 308 14.87 -2.82 1.34
N THR A 309 14.08 -2.24 2.23
CA THR A 309 13.69 -0.84 2.22
C THR A 309 14.27 -0.10 3.41
N VAL A 310 15.01 0.97 3.15
CA VAL A 310 15.42 1.92 4.20
C VAL A 310 14.60 3.19 4.11
N ASN A 311 14.00 3.59 5.23
CA ASN A 311 13.33 4.88 5.35
C ASN A 311 14.22 5.89 6.10
N ILE A 312 14.45 7.02 5.43
CA ILE A 312 15.35 8.08 5.91
C ILE A 312 14.61 9.41 5.80
N THR A 313 14.32 10.04 6.93
CA THR A 313 13.61 11.33 6.96
C THR A 313 14.55 12.53 7.08
N ALA A 314 15.82 12.32 7.48
CA ALA A 314 16.86 13.35 7.46
C ALA A 314 17.63 13.37 6.13
N SER A 315 17.25 14.29 5.24
CA SER A 315 17.91 14.48 3.95
C SER A 315 19.30 15.11 3.99
N ALA A 316 19.59 15.95 4.98
CA ALA A 316 20.90 16.57 5.14
C ALA A 316 22.00 15.54 5.46
N ASN A 317 21.61 14.28 5.71
CA ASN A 317 22.47 13.24 6.23
C ASN A 317 22.74 12.13 5.20
N LEU A 318 22.14 12.11 4.00
CA LEU A 318 22.52 11.17 2.93
C LEU A 318 23.88 11.51 2.30
N ASP A 319 24.92 11.46 3.12
CA ASP A 319 26.30 11.73 2.74
C ASP A 319 27.12 10.43 2.70
N ALA A 320 28.41 10.58 2.41
CA ALA A 320 29.32 9.43 2.37
C ALA A 320 29.55 8.77 3.73
N GLY A 321 29.40 9.50 4.83
CA GLY A 321 29.52 8.97 6.19
C GLY A 321 28.34 8.07 6.53
N LEU A 322 27.10 8.56 6.33
CA LEU A 322 25.88 7.79 6.61
C LEU A 322 25.88 6.49 5.83
N MET A 323 26.16 6.60 4.54
CA MET A 323 26.13 5.48 3.62
C MET A 323 27.35 4.56 3.73
N ALA A 324 28.38 4.91 4.49
CA ALA A 324 29.42 3.95 4.87
C ALA A 324 28.90 2.95 5.91
N ASN A 325 27.85 3.32 6.64
CA ASN A 325 27.24 2.53 7.69
C ASN A 325 25.88 1.93 7.31
N VAL A 326 25.21 2.42 6.26
CA VAL A 326 23.95 1.89 5.74
C VAL A 326 24.20 1.11 4.45
N THR A 327 23.94 -0.20 4.44
CA THR A 327 24.29 -1.11 3.32
C THR A 327 23.23 -2.18 3.06
N GLY A 328 23.21 -2.76 1.86
CA GLY A 328 22.32 -3.89 1.54
C GLY A 328 20.85 -3.51 1.52
N PHE A 329 20.53 -2.36 0.92
CA PHE A 329 19.17 -1.88 0.71
C PHE A 329 18.98 -1.56 -0.77
N GLU A 330 17.89 -2.06 -1.34
CA GLU A 330 17.52 -1.87 -2.74
C GLU A 330 16.51 -0.73 -2.88
N VAL A 331 15.79 -0.35 -1.83
CA VAL A 331 14.77 0.70 -1.87
C VAL A 331 15.06 1.81 -0.87
N LEU A 332 15.09 3.04 -1.37
CA LEU A 332 15.06 4.23 -0.54
C LEU A 332 13.61 4.73 -0.43
N ASP A 333 13.04 4.70 0.76
CA ASP A 333 11.70 5.20 1.04
C ASP A 333 11.76 6.59 1.68
N ILE A 334 11.28 7.60 0.95
CA ILE A 334 11.16 8.98 1.39
C ILE A 334 9.70 9.22 1.78
N LYS A 335 9.43 9.25 3.08
CA LYS A 335 8.09 9.55 3.61
C LYS A 335 8.10 10.77 4.51
N GLY A 336 7.04 11.57 4.35
CA GLY A 336 6.33 12.23 5.45
C GLY A 336 6.39 11.43 6.75
N SER A 337 6.96 11.95 7.84
CA SER A 337 6.75 11.32 9.15
C SER A 337 5.29 11.53 9.55
N ASN A 338 4.48 10.47 9.47
CA ASN A 338 3.09 10.44 9.94
C ASN A 338 2.97 10.35 11.49
N GLY A 339 3.91 10.93 12.24
CA GLY A 339 3.98 10.81 13.70
C GLY A 339 4.59 12.05 14.36
N THR A 340 3.96 12.44 15.47
CA THR A 340 4.15 13.51 16.49
C THR A 340 5.46 14.29 16.67
N ASP A 341 6.57 13.94 16.01
CA ASP A 341 7.90 14.44 16.41
C ASP A 341 8.31 15.75 15.74
N GLY A 342 7.40 16.41 15.00
CA GLY A 342 7.59 17.77 14.49
C GLY A 342 8.76 17.96 13.52
N ASN A 343 9.48 16.90 13.16
CA ASN A 343 10.60 16.95 12.25
C ASN A 343 10.08 16.75 10.82
N ALA A 344 9.91 17.86 10.11
CA ALA A 344 9.32 17.90 8.77
C ALA A 344 10.08 16.99 7.79
N ALA A 345 9.38 15.99 7.25
CA ALA A 345 9.90 15.13 6.21
C ALA A 345 10.19 15.85 4.90
N GLY A 346 11.17 15.37 4.14
CA GLY A 346 11.34 15.76 2.74
C GLY A 346 11.97 17.14 2.53
N ASN A 347 12.67 17.72 3.52
CA ASN A 347 13.63 18.76 3.20
C ASN A 347 14.67 18.14 2.24
N GLY A 348 15.26 18.79 1.24
CA GLY A 348 16.63 18.49 0.81
C GLY A 348 16.93 17.47 -0.29
N ASN A 349 18.25 17.31 -0.50
CA ASN A 349 18.87 16.62 -1.62
C ASN A 349 19.38 15.25 -1.18
N TYR A 350 18.90 14.21 -1.85
CA TYR A 350 19.22 12.80 -1.66
C TYR A 350 20.23 12.40 -2.74
N ASN A 351 21.49 12.13 -2.38
CA ASN A 351 22.49 11.61 -3.31
C ASN A 351 22.69 10.12 -3.06
N VAL A 352 22.24 9.29 -4.01
CA VAL A 352 22.29 7.84 -3.95
C VAL A 352 23.42 7.24 -4.80
N ASP A 353 24.38 8.06 -5.25
CA ASP A 353 25.51 7.58 -6.04
C ASP A 353 26.31 6.49 -5.31
N GLY A 354 26.44 5.34 -5.96
CA GLY A 354 27.24 4.21 -5.51
C GLY A 354 26.61 3.44 -4.34
N ARG A 355 25.31 3.61 -4.10
CA ARG A 355 24.61 3.04 -2.93
C ARG A 355 23.82 1.77 -3.21
N GLY A 356 23.69 1.37 -4.47
CA GLY A 356 23.00 0.12 -4.84
C GLY A 356 21.48 0.19 -4.81
N PHE A 357 20.88 1.37 -4.56
CA PHE A 357 19.44 1.54 -4.64
C PHE A 357 18.92 1.29 -6.06
N GLU A 358 17.92 0.42 -6.15
CA GLU A 358 17.20 0.02 -7.34
C GLU A 358 15.87 0.76 -7.49
N GLU A 359 15.30 1.28 -6.40
CA GLU A 359 14.06 2.06 -6.42
C GLU A 359 14.12 3.20 -5.41
N VAL A 360 13.44 4.30 -5.74
CA VAL A 360 13.09 5.33 -4.78
C VAL A 360 11.57 5.41 -4.66
N THR A 361 11.06 5.30 -3.45
CA THR A 361 9.64 5.40 -3.14
C THR A 361 9.36 6.74 -2.45
N ILE A 362 8.36 7.48 -2.93
CA ILE A 362 7.78 8.65 -2.25
C ILE A 362 6.44 8.22 -1.66
N GLY A 363 6.45 7.86 -0.38
CA GLY A 363 5.29 7.28 0.30
C GLY A 363 4.59 8.17 1.33
N GLY A 364 4.96 9.45 1.40
CA GLY A 364 4.20 10.47 2.15
C GLY A 364 4.32 11.84 1.49
N ASP A 365 3.45 12.77 1.89
CA ASP A 365 3.51 14.14 1.40
C ASP A 365 4.86 14.79 1.74
N LEU A 366 5.41 15.51 0.75
CA LEU A 366 6.68 16.18 0.85
C LEU A 366 6.45 17.58 1.40
N THR A 367 7.03 17.92 2.55
CA THR A 367 6.86 19.28 3.12
C THR A 367 7.62 20.36 2.34
N LYS A 368 8.56 19.94 1.47
CA LYS A 368 9.37 20.77 0.56
C LYS A 368 9.73 19.94 -0.68
N ALA A 369 10.25 20.58 -1.71
CA ALA A 369 10.72 19.86 -2.90
C ALA A 369 11.89 18.93 -2.56
N ALA A 370 11.86 17.71 -3.09
CA ALA A 370 12.90 16.69 -2.92
C ALA A 370 13.75 16.60 -4.19
N THR A 371 15.06 16.54 -4.05
CA THR A 371 15.97 16.25 -5.19
C THR A 371 16.66 14.93 -4.96
N VAL A 372 16.46 13.95 -5.83
CA VAL A 372 17.13 12.66 -5.80
C VAL A 372 18.11 12.60 -6.97
N SER A 373 19.38 12.29 -6.68
CA SER A 373 20.48 12.36 -7.63
C SER A 373 21.42 11.17 -7.49
N GLY A 374 22.20 10.86 -8.53
CA GLY A 374 23.18 9.78 -8.47
C GLY A 374 22.58 8.40 -8.68
N ILE A 375 21.39 8.33 -9.26
CA ILE A 375 20.61 7.08 -9.36
C ILE A 375 21.12 6.26 -10.53
N THR A 376 21.43 4.99 -10.29
CA THR A 376 21.81 4.03 -11.33
C THR A 376 20.64 3.22 -11.85
N SER A 377 19.55 3.16 -11.09
CA SER A 377 18.31 2.50 -11.45
C SER A 377 17.21 3.51 -11.79
N GLU A 378 16.32 3.13 -12.69
CA GLU A 378 15.45 4.06 -13.40
C GLU A 378 14.06 4.20 -12.75
N LEU A 379 13.77 3.53 -11.63
CA LEU A 379 12.42 3.45 -11.07
C LEU A 379 12.17 4.43 -9.90
N LEU A 380 11.23 5.35 -10.11
CA LEU A 380 10.61 6.20 -9.09
C LEU A 380 9.17 5.74 -8.84
N THR A 381 8.83 5.37 -7.61
CA THR A 381 7.46 5.00 -7.21
C THR A 381 6.87 6.07 -6.31
N ILE A 382 5.63 6.49 -6.59
CA ILE A 382 4.89 7.48 -5.80
C ILE A 382 3.60 6.82 -5.32
N THR A 383 3.44 6.68 -4.00
CA THR A 383 2.28 6.02 -3.39
C THR A 383 1.44 6.97 -2.55
N SER A 384 1.68 8.28 -2.65
CA SER A 384 0.96 9.31 -1.90
C SER A 384 0.90 10.63 -2.67
N THR A 385 -0.11 11.45 -2.36
CA THR A 385 -0.23 12.79 -2.92
C THR A 385 0.93 13.66 -2.42
N THR A 386 1.52 14.43 -3.32
CA THR A 386 2.63 15.34 -3.01
C THR A 386 2.23 16.78 -3.32
N THR A 387 2.49 17.67 -2.38
CA THR A 387 2.28 19.12 -2.52
C THR A 387 3.49 19.85 -3.09
N ASN A 388 4.65 19.19 -3.09
CA ASN A 388 5.92 19.73 -3.56
C ASN A 388 6.56 18.84 -4.63
N GLY A 389 7.40 19.45 -5.47
CA GLY A 389 8.02 18.78 -6.61
C GLY A 389 9.13 17.79 -6.25
N ILE A 390 9.33 16.83 -7.15
CA ILE A 390 10.39 15.83 -7.10
C ILE A 390 11.34 16.09 -8.27
N THR A 391 12.62 16.32 -8.01
CA THR A 391 13.68 16.28 -9.03
C THR A 391 14.33 14.91 -9.00
N TYR A 392 14.42 14.22 -10.14
CA TYR A 392 14.97 12.87 -10.26
C TYR A 392 16.06 12.88 -11.32
N ALA A 393 17.32 12.70 -10.89
CA ALA A 393 18.50 12.85 -11.75
C ALA A 393 19.38 11.59 -11.72
N LEU A 394 19.61 11.00 -12.90
CA LEU A 394 20.48 9.82 -13.03
C LEU A 394 21.94 10.16 -12.69
N LYS A 395 22.71 9.14 -12.31
CA LYS A 395 24.16 9.25 -12.07
C LYS A 395 24.90 9.72 -13.32
N THR A 396 24.56 9.13 -14.45
CA THR A 396 25.09 9.47 -15.77
C THR A 396 23.91 9.62 -16.70
N ALA A 397 23.66 10.84 -17.12
CA ALA A 397 22.61 11.24 -18.05
C ALA A 397 23.25 11.81 -19.33
N THR A 398 24.36 11.22 -19.76
CA THR A 398 25.14 11.69 -20.92
C THR A 398 25.01 10.75 -22.12
N GLY A 399 24.17 9.72 -21.99
CA GLY A 399 23.86 8.78 -23.05
C GLY A 399 22.97 9.42 -24.10
N THR A 400 22.48 8.59 -25.01
CA THR A 400 21.44 8.99 -25.97
C THR A 400 20.21 8.08 -25.88
N THR A 401 20.14 7.34 -24.78
CA THR A 401 19.12 6.30 -24.51
C THR A 401 18.79 6.27 -23.01
N ASP A 402 19.06 7.36 -22.30
CA ASP A 402 18.80 7.46 -20.86
C ASP A 402 17.28 7.45 -20.64
N ALA A 403 16.83 6.64 -19.69
CA ALA A 403 15.42 6.42 -19.43
C ALA A 403 15.09 6.48 -17.94
N ILE A 404 13.86 6.90 -17.63
CA ILE A 404 13.30 6.86 -16.28
C ILE A 404 11.90 6.28 -16.36
N LYS A 405 11.56 5.41 -15.43
CA LYS A 405 10.20 4.92 -15.17
C LYS A 405 9.67 5.53 -13.88
N VAL A 406 8.52 6.19 -13.97
CA VAL A 406 7.74 6.69 -12.84
C VAL A 406 6.50 5.82 -12.69
N SER A 407 6.24 5.29 -11.51
CA SER A 407 4.99 4.59 -11.18
C SER A 407 4.19 5.42 -10.18
N ILE A 408 2.99 5.85 -10.55
CA ILE A 408 2.03 6.52 -9.66
C ILE A 408 1.00 5.47 -9.26
N ALA A 409 1.04 5.01 -8.01
CA ALA A 409 0.39 3.76 -7.59
C ALA A 409 -1.13 3.82 -7.35
N GLY A 410 -1.75 5.00 -7.45
CA GLY A 410 -3.11 5.24 -6.94
C GLY A 410 -3.12 5.34 -5.41
N ALA A 411 -4.12 6.02 -4.81
CA ALA A 411 -4.14 6.19 -3.37
C ALA A 411 -4.72 4.95 -2.67
N TYR A 412 -4.06 4.50 -1.61
CA TYR A 412 -4.55 3.46 -0.71
C TYR A 412 -5.53 4.07 0.30
N SER A 413 -6.76 3.54 0.36
CA SER A 413 -7.74 3.93 1.40
C SER A 413 -7.50 3.11 2.68
N ASP A 414 -6.55 3.55 3.52
CA ASP A 414 -6.39 2.97 4.85
C ASP A 414 -7.47 3.52 5.80
N ALA A 415 -8.65 2.92 5.75
CA ALA A 415 -9.60 3.04 6.84
C ALA A 415 -10.21 1.66 7.09
N GLY A 416 -9.96 1.10 8.28
CA GLY A 416 -10.55 -0.14 8.81
C GLY A 416 -12.07 -0.12 8.99
N THR A 417 -12.78 0.63 8.17
CA THR A 417 -14.22 0.61 7.96
C THR A 417 -14.45 0.24 6.50
N PRO A 418 -15.31 -0.74 6.16
CA PRO A 418 -15.56 -1.12 4.78
C PRO A 418 -15.90 0.13 3.96
N ALA A 419 -14.97 0.50 3.09
CA ALA A 419 -14.95 1.77 2.39
C ALA A 419 -16.25 1.99 1.63
N VAL A 420 -16.78 3.20 1.76
CA VAL A 420 -17.80 3.73 0.87
C VAL A 420 -17.17 3.73 -0.54
N LYS A 421 -17.67 2.89 -1.43
CA LYS A 421 -17.17 2.67 -2.81
C LYS A 421 -17.42 3.86 -3.76
N THR A 422 -17.52 5.08 -3.26
CA THR A 422 -17.95 6.25 -4.06
C THR A 422 -17.14 7.50 -3.75
N ASP A 423 -15.97 7.39 -3.11
CA ASP A 423 -15.14 8.56 -2.81
C ASP A 423 -14.03 8.71 -3.86
N ASP A 424 -14.00 9.88 -4.51
CA ASP A 424 -12.97 10.34 -5.44
C ASP A 424 -11.62 10.62 -4.74
N ALA A 425 -11.58 10.54 -3.40
CA ALA A 425 -10.37 10.72 -2.59
C ALA A 425 -9.24 9.68 -2.84
N ASN A 426 -9.43 8.73 -3.75
CA ASN A 426 -8.47 7.65 -4.04
C ASN A 426 -7.53 7.95 -5.22
N ASP A 427 -7.61 9.15 -5.79
CA ASP A 427 -6.75 9.63 -6.86
C ASP A 427 -5.51 10.34 -6.28
N LEU A 428 -4.32 10.09 -6.85
CA LEU A 428 -3.10 10.78 -6.44
C LEU A 428 -2.91 12.07 -7.22
N THR A 429 -2.53 13.13 -6.52
CA THR A 429 -1.99 14.35 -7.14
C THR A 429 -0.50 14.45 -6.87
N VAL A 430 0.30 14.51 -7.94
CA VAL A 430 1.74 14.71 -7.89
C VAL A 430 2.04 16.14 -8.34
N ALA A 431 2.61 16.96 -7.45
CA ALA A 431 2.82 18.38 -7.73
C ALA A 431 3.76 18.62 -8.92
N ALA A 432 4.94 18.00 -8.92
CA ALA A 432 5.84 18.11 -10.06
C ALA A 432 6.83 16.95 -10.12
N ILE A 433 7.20 16.57 -11.33
CA ILE A 433 8.35 15.70 -11.60
C ILE A 433 9.29 16.46 -12.53
N THR A 434 10.53 16.65 -12.09
CA THR A 434 11.60 17.29 -12.84
C THR A 434 12.69 16.28 -13.17
N THR A 435 13.04 16.16 -14.45
CA THR A 435 14.11 15.30 -14.96
C THR A 435 14.98 16.10 -15.91
N ALA A 436 16.27 15.79 -15.96
CA ALA A 436 17.21 16.46 -16.85
C ALA A 436 18.13 15.43 -17.52
N ASP A 437 18.39 15.67 -18.80
CA ASP A 437 19.23 14.89 -19.71
C ASP A 437 18.76 13.44 -19.87
N ILE A 438 17.45 13.26 -19.97
CA ILE A 438 16.79 11.96 -20.12
C ILE A 438 16.15 11.91 -21.50
N GLU A 439 16.33 10.85 -22.29
CA GLU A 439 15.68 10.74 -23.60
C GLU A 439 14.26 10.20 -23.52
N THR A 440 13.99 9.27 -22.59
CA THR A 440 12.70 8.61 -22.44
C THR A 440 12.16 8.68 -21.01
N VAL A 441 10.99 9.28 -20.83
CA VAL A 441 10.23 9.20 -19.57
C VAL A 441 9.05 8.25 -19.77
N THR A 442 8.94 7.24 -18.92
CA THR A 442 7.76 6.37 -18.85
C THR A 442 6.98 6.70 -17.59
N ILE A 443 5.69 6.97 -17.69
CA ILE A 443 4.79 7.16 -16.54
C ILE A 443 3.73 6.07 -16.56
N GLU A 444 3.72 5.26 -15.51
CA GLU A 444 2.74 4.22 -15.27
C GLU A 444 1.73 4.73 -14.22
N SER A 445 0.50 5.01 -14.64
CA SER A 445 -0.60 5.43 -13.77
C SER A 445 -1.44 4.22 -13.37
N LYS A 446 -1.46 3.89 -12.08
CA LYS A 446 -2.14 2.71 -11.56
C LYS A 446 -3.31 3.07 -10.64
N THR A 447 -4.26 2.15 -10.60
CA THR A 447 -5.26 2.03 -9.53
C THR A 447 -4.67 1.26 -8.36
N ASP A 448 -4.99 1.67 -7.14
CA ASP A 448 -4.77 0.80 -5.99
C ASP A 448 -5.75 -0.38 -6.02
N ALA A 449 -5.33 -1.57 -5.60
CA ALA A 449 -6.19 -2.76 -5.64
C ALA A 449 -7.44 -2.65 -4.75
N GLY A 450 -7.43 -1.76 -3.74
CA GLY A 450 -8.58 -1.42 -2.91
C GLY A 450 -9.46 -0.29 -3.50
N ASN A 451 -9.03 0.35 -4.58
CA ASN A 451 -9.71 1.48 -5.20
C ASN A 451 -10.67 1.02 -6.31
N VAL A 452 -11.98 1.21 -6.10
CA VAL A 452 -13.02 0.93 -7.10
C VAL A 452 -13.70 2.19 -7.64
N ALA A 453 -13.28 3.38 -7.21
CA ALA A 453 -14.01 4.63 -7.45
C ALA A 453 -13.17 5.77 -8.06
N GLY A 454 -11.83 5.74 -7.94
CA GLY A 454 -10.97 6.80 -8.46
C GLY A 454 -11.05 6.96 -9.98
N VAL A 455 -11.00 8.19 -10.47
CA VAL A 455 -11.22 8.52 -11.89
C VAL A 455 -9.90 8.72 -12.63
N LYS A 456 -8.92 9.40 -12.02
CA LYS A 456 -7.63 9.71 -12.64
C LYS A 456 -6.53 10.10 -11.65
N ASN A 457 -5.30 9.68 -11.88
CA ASN A 457 -4.16 10.32 -11.22
C ASN A 457 -3.81 11.63 -11.94
N THR A 458 -3.34 12.62 -11.20
CA THR A 458 -2.93 13.93 -11.74
C THR A 458 -1.46 14.17 -11.50
N LEU A 459 -0.70 14.47 -12.55
CA LEU A 459 0.63 15.06 -12.50
C LEU A 459 0.51 16.53 -12.90
N THR A 460 0.63 17.44 -11.94
CA THR A 460 0.43 18.87 -12.20
C THR A 460 1.53 19.42 -13.10
N GLN A 461 2.77 18.95 -12.98
CA GLN A 461 3.88 19.42 -13.80
C GLN A 461 4.85 18.28 -14.15
N LEU A 462 5.10 18.06 -15.45
CA LEU A 462 6.17 17.22 -15.96
C LEU A 462 7.24 18.10 -16.61
N ALA A 463 8.24 18.48 -15.83
CA ALA A 463 9.40 19.24 -16.29
C ALA A 463 10.49 18.29 -16.81
N THR A 464 10.62 18.15 -18.13
CA THR A 464 11.59 17.20 -18.72
C THR A 464 12.19 17.74 -20.01
N ASN A 465 13.43 17.35 -20.33
CA ASN A 465 14.03 17.52 -21.65
C ASN A 465 13.96 16.25 -22.51
N ALA A 466 13.10 15.29 -22.14
CA ALA A 466 12.89 14.06 -22.90
C ALA A 466 12.37 14.28 -24.30
N THR A 467 12.75 13.34 -25.18
CA THR A 467 12.29 13.27 -26.56
C THR A 467 11.12 12.32 -26.73
N LYS A 468 10.97 11.36 -25.80
CA LYS A 468 9.89 10.39 -25.77
C LYS A 468 9.22 10.36 -24.40
N LEU A 469 7.89 10.46 -24.41
CA LEU A 469 7.03 10.18 -23.27
C LEU A 469 6.24 8.90 -23.57
N VAL A 470 6.26 7.94 -22.65
CA VAL A 470 5.40 6.76 -22.68
C VAL A 470 4.46 6.84 -21.48
N VAL A 471 3.16 6.63 -21.72
CA VAL A 471 2.14 6.57 -20.67
C VAL A 471 1.49 5.18 -20.70
N SER A 472 1.41 4.55 -19.55
CA SER A 472 0.83 3.22 -19.40
C SER A 472 0.11 3.08 -18.06
N GLY A 473 -0.46 1.90 -17.82
CA GLY A 473 -1.08 1.53 -16.55
C GLY A 473 -2.59 1.39 -16.66
N ASP A 474 -3.22 1.04 -15.53
CA ASP A 474 -4.63 0.70 -15.44
C ASP A 474 -5.51 1.85 -14.89
N HIS A 475 -4.98 3.07 -14.85
CA HIS A 475 -5.71 4.27 -14.43
C HIS A 475 -5.46 5.44 -15.38
N VAL A 476 -6.44 6.34 -15.51
CA VAL A 476 -6.31 7.55 -16.33
C VAL A 476 -5.20 8.42 -15.74
N LEU A 477 -4.39 9.05 -16.60
CA LEU A 477 -3.38 10.03 -16.20
C LEU A 477 -3.74 11.40 -16.76
N GLN A 478 -3.88 12.40 -15.89
CA GLN A 478 -3.90 13.80 -16.30
C GLN A 478 -2.51 14.41 -16.12
N ILE A 479 -1.98 15.04 -17.16
CA ILE A 479 -0.81 15.92 -17.07
C ILE A 479 -1.28 17.35 -17.30
N THR A 480 -1.12 18.20 -16.28
CA THR A 480 -1.62 19.59 -16.37
C THR A 480 -0.67 20.49 -17.14
N ASN A 481 0.64 20.34 -16.93
CA ASN A 481 1.67 21.15 -17.57
C ASN A 481 2.90 20.29 -17.93
N PHE A 482 3.51 20.54 -19.10
CA PHE A 482 4.74 19.88 -19.56
C PHE A 482 6.00 20.77 -19.42
N ASP A 483 5.88 21.98 -18.88
CA ASP A 483 6.99 22.92 -18.73
C ASP A 483 7.65 22.86 -17.34
N SER A 484 8.90 23.36 -17.27
CA SER A 484 9.71 23.53 -16.07
C SER A 484 9.59 24.90 -15.38
N GLU A 485 9.10 25.94 -16.04
CA GLU A 485 9.07 27.29 -15.50
C GLU A 485 7.64 27.80 -15.27
N THR A 486 7.45 28.58 -14.20
CA THR A 486 6.25 29.41 -14.06
C THR A 486 6.31 30.53 -15.10
N GLY A 487 5.84 30.28 -16.31
CA GLY A 487 5.94 31.21 -17.44
C GLY A 487 5.43 30.62 -18.75
N ALA A 488 5.60 31.35 -19.86
CA ALA A 488 5.17 30.95 -21.20
C ALA A 488 6.18 30.04 -21.93
N ALA A 489 7.17 29.48 -21.22
CA ALA A 489 7.98 28.42 -21.79
C ALA A 489 7.11 27.15 -21.83
N ARG A 490 7.27 26.34 -22.86
CA ARG A 490 6.54 25.07 -23.04
C ARG A 490 7.55 24.01 -23.41
N ASN A 491 7.22 22.74 -23.20
CA ASN A 491 8.11 21.65 -23.58
C ASN A 491 8.35 21.62 -25.09
N THR A 492 9.60 21.87 -25.51
CA THR A 492 10.02 21.82 -26.92
C THR A 492 10.78 20.57 -27.31
N THR A 493 11.04 19.65 -26.38
CA THR A 493 11.94 18.52 -26.60
C THR A 493 11.19 17.24 -26.94
N ILE A 494 9.98 17.05 -26.41
CA ILE A 494 9.16 15.87 -26.66
C ILE A 494 8.78 15.81 -28.15
N LYS A 495 9.11 14.70 -28.79
CA LYS A 495 8.79 14.41 -30.20
C LYS A 495 7.85 13.20 -30.34
N THR A 496 7.75 12.38 -29.31
CA THR A 496 6.89 11.20 -29.31
C THR A 496 6.16 11.10 -27.99
N ILE A 497 4.84 10.97 -28.05
CA ILE A 497 3.97 10.62 -26.92
C ILE A 497 3.28 9.31 -27.29
N ASP A 498 3.46 8.28 -26.48
CA ASP A 498 2.86 6.96 -26.69
C ASP A 498 2.06 6.57 -25.43
N ALA A 499 0.74 6.73 -25.52
CA ALA A 499 -0.24 6.39 -24.49
C ALA A 499 -1.02 5.11 -24.82
N SER A 500 -0.57 4.34 -25.83
CA SER A 500 -1.28 3.15 -26.35
C SER A 500 -1.56 2.06 -25.32
N ALA A 501 -0.76 2.01 -24.25
CA ALA A 501 -0.90 1.07 -23.14
C ALA A 501 -1.57 1.66 -21.90
N SER A 502 -2.15 2.86 -21.98
CA SER A 502 -2.81 3.55 -20.86
C SER A 502 -4.33 3.32 -20.83
N LYS A 503 -4.97 3.77 -19.75
CA LYS A 503 -6.43 3.88 -19.64
C LYS A 503 -6.99 5.23 -20.07
N GLY A 504 -6.16 6.06 -20.70
CA GLY A 504 -6.49 7.42 -21.08
C GLY A 504 -5.44 8.39 -20.55
N LEU A 505 -5.01 9.30 -21.43
CA LEU A 505 -4.13 10.42 -21.17
C LEU A 505 -4.91 11.71 -21.37
N ILE A 506 -4.93 12.56 -20.36
CA ILE A 506 -5.53 13.90 -20.42
C ILE A 506 -4.42 14.95 -20.37
N MET A 507 -4.16 15.59 -21.50
CA MET A 507 -3.27 16.75 -21.60
C MET A 507 -4.07 18.02 -21.38
N SER A 508 -3.85 18.73 -20.27
CA SER A 508 -4.55 20.02 -20.04
C SER A 508 -3.93 21.16 -20.84
N GLU A 509 -2.66 21.01 -21.16
CA GLU A 509 -1.91 21.92 -22.03
C GLU A 509 -1.15 21.11 -23.08
N GLY A 510 -0.97 21.71 -24.25
CA GLY A 510 -0.24 21.07 -25.33
C GLY A 510 1.27 21.18 -25.22
N VAL A 511 1.96 20.20 -25.81
CA VAL A 511 3.39 20.29 -26.08
C VAL A 511 3.63 21.31 -27.20
N GLN A 512 4.62 22.19 -27.04
CA GLN A 512 4.97 23.19 -28.06
C GLN A 512 6.25 22.78 -28.73
N THR A 513 6.20 22.44 -30.00
CA THR A 513 7.40 21.89 -30.64
C THR A 513 7.85 22.72 -31.83
N THR A 514 9.18 22.83 -31.95
CA THR A 514 9.82 23.36 -33.16
C THR A 514 9.98 22.31 -34.25
N THR A 515 9.66 21.05 -33.94
CA THR A 515 9.75 19.88 -34.83
C THR A 515 8.49 19.04 -34.73
N ALA A 516 8.19 18.22 -35.74
CA ALA A 516 7.05 17.32 -35.74
C ALA A 516 6.96 16.46 -34.46
N VAL A 517 5.74 16.34 -33.92
CA VAL A 517 5.39 15.40 -32.84
C VAL A 517 4.58 14.25 -33.40
N SER A 518 4.87 13.04 -32.93
CA SER A 518 4.02 11.87 -33.10
C SER A 518 3.29 11.59 -31.79
N ILE A 519 1.96 11.56 -31.80
CA ILE A 519 1.14 11.15 -30.66
C ILE A 519 0.40 9.87 -31.03
N THR A 520 0.45 8.88 -30.16
CA THR A 520 -0.39 7.68 -30.21
C THR A 520 -1.18 7.61 -28.90
N GLY A 521 -2.49 7.78 -28.97
CA GLY A 521 -3.40 7.61 -27.84
C GLY A 521 -3.71 6.15 -27.56
N SER A 522 -4.69 5.93 -26.70
CA SER A 522 -4.98 4.67 -26.02
C SER A 522 -6.16 3.94 -26.66
N ALA A 523 -6.75 2.98 -25.92
CA ALA A 523 -8.01 2.34 -26.31
C ALA A 523 -9.22 2.90 -25.54
N HIS A 524 -9.02 4.00 -24.81
CA HIS A 524 -9.99 4.70 -23.97
C HIS A 524 -9.94 6.19 -24.32
N GLY A 525 -10.93 6.98 -23.89
CA GLY A 525 -10.97 8.41 -24.22
C GLY A 525 -9.74 9.18 -23.74
N ASP A 526 -9.03 9.77 -24.69
CA ASP A 526 -7.86 10.61 -24.51
C ASP A 526 -8.22 12.10 -24.72
N THR A 527 -7.43 13.00 -24.13
CA THR A 527 -7.42 14.42 -24.49
C THR A 527 -6.00 14.77 -24.91
N LEU A 528 -5.80 14.94 -26.22
CA LEU A 528 -4.51 15.11 -26.85
C LEU A 528 -4.40 16.55 -27.37
N VAL A 529 -3.40 17.29 -26.89
CA VAL A 529 -3.26 18.71 -27.20
C VAL A 529 -1.89 18.98 -27.81
N ILE A 530 -1.86 19.53 -29.01
CA ILE A 530 -0.68 20.20 -29.57
C ILE A 530 -0.84 21.70 -29.33
N ASP A 531 0.23 22.36 -28.88
CA ASP A 531 0.16 23.80 -28.65
C ASP A 531 0.01 24.59 -29.96
N ALA A 532 -0.75 25.67 -29.91
CA ALA A 532 -1.04 26.54 -31.06
C ALA A 532 0.18 27.32 -31.58
N LEU A 533 1.32 27.31 -30.87
CA LEU A 533 2.59 27.87 -31.34
C LEU A 533 3.52 26.80 -31.94
N SER A 534 3.09 25.55 -32.03
CA SER A 534 3.86 24.47 -32.64
C SER A 534 3.97 24.67 -34.15
N ILE A 535 5.19 24.52 -34.69
CA ILE A 535 5.46 24.75 -36.12
C ILE A 535 5.82 23.48 -36.90
N GLY A 536 5.84 22.32 -36.23
CA GLY A 536 6.14 21.02 -36.83
C GLY A 536 4.89 20.35 -37.42
N ALA A 537 5.04 19.61 -38.52
CA ALA A 537 3.97 18.81 -39.11
C ALA A 537 3.68 17.58 -38.26
N ASN A 538 2.62 17.61 -37.45
CA ASN A 538 2.39 16.58 -36.43
C ASN A 538 1.65 15.37 -37.00
N THR A 539 1.80 14.24 -36.32
CA THR A 539 1.08 13.00 -36.64
C THR A 539 0.40 12.51 -35.38
N ILE A 540 -0.92 12.34 -35.44
CA ILE A 540 -1.73 11.95 -34.30
C ILE A 540 -2.54 10.73 -34.71
N ASN A 541 -2.43 9.66 -33.94
CA ASN A 541 -3.37 8.56 -33.94
C ASN A 541 -4.00 8.57 -32.55
N ALA A 542 -5.26 8.96 -32.43
CA ALA A 542 -5.91 9.08 -31.13
C ALA A 542 -6.19 7.71 -30.50
N GLY A 543 -6.25 6.65 -31.32
CA GLY A 543 -6.55 5.31 -30.87
C GLY A 543 -8.06 5.11 -30.79
N LYS A 544 -8.53 4.31 -29.83
CA LYS A 544 -9.97 4.06 -29.67
C LYS A 544 -10.53 4.86 -28.51
N GLY A 545 -11.82 5.15 -28.57
CA GLY A 545 -12.53 5.85 -27.50
C GLY A 545 -13.14 7.13 -28.05
N GLY A 546 -13.76 7.92 -27.19
CA GLY A 546 -14.13 9.28 -27.56
C GLY A 546 -12.99 10.22 -27.27
N ASP A 547 -12.12 10.44 -28.26
CA ASP A 547 -10.93 11.23 -28.07
C ASP A 547 -11.16 12.71 -28.38
N VAL A 548 -10.55 13.60 -27.59
CA VAL A 548 -10.55 15.04 -27.86
C VAL A 548 -9.16 15.44 -28.34
N VAL A 549 -9.05 15.83 -29.61
CA VAL A 549 -7.77 16.22 -30.22
C VAL A 549 -7.78 17.71 -30.52
N THR A 550 -6.74 18.42 -30.09
CA THR A 550 -6.50 19.82 -30.46
C THR A 550 -5.22 19.89 -31.29
N LEU A 551 -5.37 20.36 -32.53
CA LEU A 551 -4.27 20.54 -33.49
C LEU A 551 -3.52 21.87 -33.28
N GLY A 552 -2.32 21.97 -33.86
CA GLY A 552 -1.37 23.04 -33.61
C GLY A 552 -1.63 24.36 -34.36
N ALA A 553 -0.56 25.07 -34.70
CA ALA A 553 -0.64 26.38 -35.34
C ALA A 553 -1.22 26.33 -36.77
N ASN A 554 -2.04 27.32 -37.11
CA ASN A 554 -2.54 27.50 -38.47
C ASN A 554 -1.41 27.54 -39.52
N GLY A 555 -1.55 26.72 -40.58
CA GLY A 555 -0.66 26.75 -41.76
C GLY A 555 0.44 25.69 -41.76
N VAL A 556 0.50 24.83 -40.73
CA VAL A 556 1.32 23.63 -40.71
C VAL A 556 0.43 22.44 -40.99
N ARG A 557 0.87 21.48 -41.82
CA ARG A 557 0.09 20.28 -42.11
C ARG A 557 0.21 19.29 -40.95
N ASP A 558 -0.85 19.15 -40.19
CA ASP A 558 -1.02 18.05 -39.26
C ASP A 558 -1.67 16.84 -39.97
N THR A 559 -1.40 15.63 -39.49
CA THR A 559 -1.94 14.38 -40.02
C THR A 559 -2.62 13.60 -38.91
N LEU A 560 -3.94 13.43 -39.02
CA LEU A 560 -4.73 12.55 -38.17
C LEU A 560 -4.83 11.17 -38.84
N ILE A 561 -4.26 10.14 -38.24
CA ILE A 561 -4.33 8.77 -38.73
C ILE A 561 -5.53 8.10 -38.11
N LEU A 562 -6.38 7.49 -38.94
CA LEU A 562 -7.52 6.69 -38.49
C LEU A 562 -7.36 5.23 -38.93
N ASN A 563 -7.59 4.32 -38.00
CA ASN A 563 -7.66 2.88 -38.21
C ASN A 563 -9.04 2.34 -37.87
N ALA A 564 -9.28 1.09 -38.25
CA ALA A 564 -10.54 0.42 -37.94
C ALA A 564 -10.78 0.33 -36.42
N GLY A 565 -11.87 0.96 -35.98
CA GLY A 565 -12.36 0.91 -34.60
C GLY A 565 -11.86 2.02 -33.69
N ASP A 566 -11.13 3.00 -34.21
CA ASP A 566 -10.64 4.17 -33.48
C ASP A 566 -11.83 5.04 -32.98
N SER A 567 -12.45 5.78 -33.91
CA SER A 567 -13.57 6.69 -33.65
C SER A 567 -14.95 6.07 -33.90
N GLN A 568 -15.48 5.32 -32.93
CA GLN A 568 -16.74 4.56 -33.08
C GLN A 568 -17.99 5.44 -32.94
N ILE A 569 -19.04 5.11 -33.70
CA ILE A 569 -20.33 5.78 -33.55
C ILE A 569 -21.03 5.23 -32.30
N GLY A 570 -21.14 6.06 -31.26
CA GLY A 570 -21.81 5.68 -30.03
C GLY A 570 -21.44 6.54 -28.83
N PHE A 571 -21.74 6.01 -27.65
CA PHE A 571 -21.38 6.57 -26.36
C PHE A 571 -21.22 5.45 -25.32
N THR A 572 -20.49 5.76 -24.26
CA THR A 572 -20.46 4.95 -23.05
C THR A 572 -21.42 5.55 -22.03
N ASP A 573 -22.54 4.85 -21.82
CA ASP A 573 -23.55 5.18 -20.82
C ASP A 573 -22.97 5.03 -19.40
N THR A 574 -22.47 6.14 -18.87
CA THR A 574 -21.72 6.13 -17.61
C THR A 574 -22.68 6.12 -16.42
N ASN A 575 -23.84 6.78 -16.57
CA ASN A 575 -24.87 6.90 -15.54
C ASN A 575 -25.87 5.71 -15.53
N LYS A 576 -25.83 4.86 -16.56
CA LYS A 576 -26.67 3.67 -16.78
C LYS A 576 -28.17 3.95 -17.00
N ASP A 577 -28.53 5.12 -17.51
CA ASP A 577 -29.92 5.50 -17.78
C ASP A 577 -30.43 5.08 -19.17
N GLY A 578 -29.54 4.57 -20.02
CA GLY A 578 -29.82 4.12 -21.38
C GLY A 578 -30.01 5.25 -22.40
N ALA A 579 -29.71 6.50 -22.06
CA ALA A 579 -29.87 7.67 -22.90
C ALA A 579 -28.62 8.54 -22.92
N TYR A 580 -28.14 8.87 -24.12
CA TYR A 580 -26.99 9.77 -24.25
C TYR A 580 -27.31 11.18 -23.74
N THR A 581 -26.49 11.64 -22.81
CA THR A 581 -26.38 13.03 -22.39
C THR A 581 -24.93 13.46 -22.43
N ALA A 582 -24.61 14.46 -23.26
CA ALA A 582 -23.24 14.96 -23.41
C ALA A 582 -22.57 15.40 -22.09
N ALA A 583 -23.36 15.70 -21.05
CA ALA A 583 -22.85 16.09 -19.75
C ALA A 583 -22.50 14.90 -18.83
N ALA A 584 -23.06 13.71 -19.05
CA ALA A 584 -22.88 12.56 -18.16
C ALA A 584 -22.23 11.36 -18.83
N ASP A 585 -22.20 11.30 -20.16
CA ASP A 585 -21.71 10.15 -20.91
C ASP A 585 -20.44 10.49 -21.70
N ALA A 586 -19.54 9.52 -21.75
CA ALA A 586 -18.36 9.62 -22.59
C ALA A 586 -18.75 9.32 -24.04
N GLU A 587 -18.32 10.18 -24.95
CA GLU A 587 -18.45 9.97 -26.38
C GLU A 587 -17.60 8.75 -26.80
N ALA A 588 -17.96 8.07 -27.89
CA ALA A 588 -17.16 6.96 -28.44
C ALA A 588 -16.44 7.34 -29.76
N PHE A 589 -16.63 8.59 -30.19
CA PHE A 589 -16.08 9.17 -31.40
C PHE A 589 -15.18 10.37 -31.06
N ASP A 590 -14.31 10.71 -31.99
CA ASP A 590 -13.31 11.74 -31.82
C ASP A 590 -13.86 13.13 -32.18
N VAL A 591 -13.46 14.10 -31.37
CA VAL A 591 -13.69 15.53 -31.58
C VAL A 591 -12.35 16.21 -31.84
N ILE A 592 -12.19 16.73 -33.06
CA ILE A 592 -10.97 17.37 -33.53
C ILE A 592 -11.18 18.88 -33.60
N THR A 593 -10.37 19.65 -32.88
CA THR A 593 -10.38 21.11 -32.89
C THR A 593 -9.12 21.65 -33.57
N GLY A 594 -9.27 22.73 -34.34
CA GLY A 594 -8.14 23.39 -35.02
C GLY A 594 -7.82 22.84 -36.42
N PHE A 595 -8.64 21.92 -36.94
CA PHE A 595 -8.47 21.40 -38.30
C PHE A 595 -8.65 22.50 -39.36
N VAL A 596 -7.71 22.60 -40.28
CA VAL A 596 -7.68 23.57 -41.38
C VAL A 596 -7.72 22.84 -42.72
N SER A 597 -8.89 22.88 -43.36
CA SER A 597 -9.10 22.34 -44.71
C SER A 597 -8.07 22.89 -45.72
N GLY A 598 -7.56 22.00 -46.57
CA GLY A 598 -6.51 22.27 -47.56
C GLY A 598 -5.09 22.32 -46.98
N THR A 599 -4.95 22.25 -45.66
CA THR A 599 -3.65 22.21 -44.97
C THR A 599 -3.46 20.88 -44.27
N ASP A 600 -4.39 20.52 -43.38
CA ASP A 600 -4.35 19.30 -42.58
C ASP A 600 -4.88 18.10 -43.36
N LEU A 601 -4.50 16.91 -42.89
CA LEU A 601 -4.80 15.64 -43.54
C LEU A 601 -5.43 14.66 -42.54
N ILE A 602 -6.47 13.98 -42.98
CA ILE A 602 -7.03 12.79 -42.34
C ILE A 602 -6.56 11.58 -43.17
N ASP A 603 -5.62 10.81 -42.64
CA ASP A 603 -5.06 9.64 -43.28
C ASP A 603 -5.96 8.41 -43.04
N LEU A 604 -6.52 7.92 -44.14
CA LEU A 604 -7.41 6.77 -44.26
C LEU A 604 -6.72 5.59 -44.99
N GLY A 605 -5.40 5.65 -45.20
CA GLY A 605 -4.66 4.62 -45.95
C GLY A 605 -4.81 3.22 -45.37
N ALA A 606 -5.07 3.10 -44.07
CA ALA A 606 -5.33 1.83 -43.39
C ALA A 606 -6.58 1.09 -43.92
N PHE A 607 -7.56 1.80 -44.49
CA PHE A 607 -8.79 1.22 -45.02
C PHE A 607 -8.64 0.71 -46.47
N GLY A 608 -7.55 1.07 -47.17
CA GLY A 608 -7.25 0.57 -48.51
C GLY A 608 -8.32 0.91 -49.56
N PHE A 609 -8.98 2.06 -49.41
CA PHE A 609 -9.97 2.51 -50.38
C PHE A 609 -9.34 2.69 -51.75
N THR A 610 -9.99 2.18 -52.80
CA THR A 610 -9.48 2.29 -54.18
C THR A 610 -10.59 2.65 -55.16
N GLY A 611 -10.19 3.11 -56.35
CA GLY A 611 -11.10 3.39 -57.45
C GLY A 611 -12.11 4.48 -57.10
N GLN A 612 -13.41 4.16 -57.16
CA GLN A 612 -14.47 5.14 -56.94
C GLN A 612 -14.67 5.53 -55.47
N LYS A 613 -14.14 4.75 -54.53
CA LYS A 613 -14.28 5.02 -53.09
C LYS A 613 -13.45 6.23 -52.64
N GLN A 614 -12.35 6.51 -53.33
CA GLN A 614 -11.45 7.64 -53.07
C GLN A 614 -11.62 8.81 -54.06
N SER A 615 -12.57 8.73 -55.01
CA SER A 615 -12.66 9.71 -56.11
C SER A 615 -13.54 10.93 -55.82
N ALA A 616 -14.36 10.89 -54.77
CA ALA A 616 -15.20 12.01 -54.31
C ALA A 616 -15.72 11.75 -52.88
N LEU A 617 -16.11 12.83 -52.19
CA LEU A 617 -16.84 12.77 -50.91
C LEU A 617 -18.35 12.70 -51.15
N ALA A 618 -19.06 11.84 -50.41
CA ALA A 618 -20.52 11.84 -50.41
C ALA A 618 -21.05 12.98 -49.53
N ASN A 619 -21.47 14.09 -50.13
CA ASN A 619 -22.02 15.23 -49.38
C ASN A 619 -23.46 14.93 -48.96
N LYS A 620 -23.70 14.93 -47.65
CA LYS A 620 -25.01 14.63 -47.05
C LYS A 620 -25.59 15.82 -46.29
N THR A 621 -26.91 15.82 -46.20
CA THR A 621 -27.66 16.76 -45.38
C THR A 621 -28.33 15.97 -44.26
N LEU A 622 -27.82 16.10 -43.04
CA LEU A 622 -28.46 15.61 -41.82
C LEU A 622 -28.66 16.78 -40.86
N ALA A 623 -29.79 16.81 -40.17
CA ALA A 623 -29.96 17.73 -39.05
C ALA A 623 -29.18 17.22 -37.83
N ALA A 624 -28.74 18.13 -36.95
CA ALA A 624 -28.02 17.75 -35.72
C ALA A 624 -28.80 16.71 -34.89
N ALA A 625 -30.13 16.85 -34.81
CA ALA A 625 -30.99 15.90 -34.11
C ALA A 625 -30.98 14.49 -34.71
N ASP A 626 -30.71 14.33 -36.01
CA ASP A 626 -30.61 13.01 -36.64
C ASP A 626 -29.22 12.39 -36.42
N ILE A 627 -28.18 13.21 -36.29
CA ILE A 627 -26.84 12.75 -35.90
C ILE A 627 -26.88 12.23 -34.45
N VAL A 628 -27.56 12.93 -33.54
CA VAL A 628 -27.76 12.47 -32.16
C VAL A 628 -28.45 11.10 -32.11
N LYS A 629 -29.36 10.81 -33.06
CA LYS A 629 -30.00 9.48 -33.12
C LYS A 629 -29.03 8.36 -33.49
N LEU A 630 -27.99 8.66 -34.27
CA LEU A 630 -26.92 7.70 -34.55
C LEU A 630 -26.07 7.48 -33.30
N VAL A 631 -25.64 8.57 -32.66
CA VAL A 631 -24.83 8.52 -31.43
C VAL A 631 -25.54 7.76 -30.32
N ASN A 632 -26.80 8.07 -30.03
CA ASN A 632 -27.54 7.41 -28.96
C ASN A 632 -28.08 6.01 -29.32
N GLY A 633 -27.77 5.49 -30.51
CA GLY A 633 -28.15 4.17 -30.98
C GLY A 633 -29.63 3.99 -31.38
N THR A 634 -30.46 5.04 -31.30
CA THR A 634 -31.87 4.95 -31.74
C THR A 634 -31.99 4.76 -33.26
N THR A 635 -30.96 5.15 -34.02
CA THR A 635 -30.77 4.80 -35.42
C THR A 635 -29.46 4.02 -35.54
N ALA A 636 -29.53 2.72 -35.83
CA ALA A 636 -28.33 1.89 -35.96
C ALA A 636 -27.77 1.88 -37.39
N THR A 637 -28.63 2.05 -38.41
CA THR A 637 -28.24 1.97 -39.81
C THR A 637 -28.95 2.99 -40.69
N ILE A 638 -28.24 3.46 -41.73
CA ILE A 638 -28.81 4.29 -42.80
C ILE A 638 -28.36 3.71 -44.16
N ALA A 639 -29.30 3.13 -44.89
CA ALA A 639 -29.05 2.57 -46.22
C ALA A 639 -28.60 3.64 -47.21
N ASP A 640 -27.70 3.26 -48.12
CA ASP A 640 -27.16 4.12 -49.19
C ASP A 640 -26.52 5.43 -48.69
N PHE A 641 -26.10 5.47 -47.43
CA PHE A 641 -25.53 6.67 -46.81
C PHE A 641 -24.18 7.06 -47.44
N PHE A 642 -23.41 6.13 -47.99
CA PHE A 642 -22.17 6.50 -48.67
C PHE A 642 -22.34 6.60 -50.19
N VAL A 643 -23.56 6.37 -50.70
CA VAL A 643 -23.84 6.43 -52.14
C VAL A 643 -23.98 7.88 -52.60
N ASP A 644 -23.17 8.26 -53.59
CA ASP A 644 -23.24 9.54 -54.30
C ASP A 644 -23.22 9.29 -55.81
N THR A 645 -24.17 9.89 -56.54
CA THR A 645 -24.39 9.65 -57.97
C THR A 645 -24.51 8.17 -58.38
N GLY A 646 -25.01 7.33 -57.48
CA GLY A 646 -25.16 5.89 -57.69
C GLY A 646 -23.88 5.06 -57.45
N VAL A 647 -22.85 5.65 -56.82
CA VAL A 647 -21.58 4.98 -56.51
C VAL A 647 -21.26 5.13 -55.02
N ALA A 648 -20.86 4.04 -54.36
CA ALA A 648 -20.43 4.06 -52.96
C ALA A 648 -19.06 4.76 -52.81
N ARG A 649 -18.99 5.75 -51.92
CA ARG A 649 -17.78 6.48 -51.52
C ARG A 649 -17.21 5.89 -50.23
N GLY A 650 -15.93 6.10 -49.96
CA GLY A 650 -15.32 5.72 -48.68
C GLY A 650 -15.65 6.69 -47.55
N VAL A 651 -15.98 7.95 -47.88
CA VAL A 651 -16.22 9.03 -46.92
C VAL A 651 -17.50 9.77 -47.28
N ALA A 652 -18.34 10.02 -46.27
CA ALA A 652 -19.48 10.91 -46.34
C ALA A 652 -19.31 12.07 -45.34
N VAL A 653 -19.77 13.27 -45.70
CA VAL A 653 -19.61 14.46 -44.85
C VAL A 653 -20.93 15.22 -44.71
N VAL A 654 -21.15 15.77 -43.51
CA VAL A 654 -22.22 16.72 -43.21
C VAL A 654 -21.56 18.01 -42.72
N GLN A 655 -21.62 19.06 -43.55
CA GLN A 655 -20.84 20.28 -43.38
C GLN A 655 -21.67 21.42 -42.78
N GLY A 656 -21.02 22.29 -42.00
CA GLY A 656 -21.63 23.51 -41.45
C GLY A 656 -22.74 23.28 -40.43
N VAL A 657 -22.69 22.16 -39.69
CA VAL A 657 -23.69 21.82 -38.67
C VAL A 657 -23.35 22.46 -37.33
N ASP A 658 -24.38 22.70 -36.52
CA ASP A 658 -24.19 22.97 -35.09
C ASP A 658 -24.03 21.63 -34.36
N ALA A 659 -22.79 21.32 -33.99
CA ALA A 659 -22.40 20.07 -33.33
C ALA A 659 -22.28 20.20 -31.81
N SER A 660 -22.77 21.30 -31.21
CA SER A 660 -22.70 21.56 -29.76
C SER A 660 -23.29 20.48 -28.86
N THR A 661 -24.20 19.67 -29.40
CA THR A 661 -24.87 18.58 -28.69
C THR A 661 -23.97 17.36 -28.46
N PHE A 662 -22.81 17.28 -29.11
CA PHE A 662 -21.88 16.15 -29.06
C PHE A 662 -20.42 16.64 -29.18
N GLY A 663 -20.07 17.64 -28.36
CA GLY A 663 -18.70 18.13 -28.19
C GLY A 663 -18.18 19.14 -29.23
N GLY A 664 -18.86 19.32 -30.37
CA GLY A 664 -18.42 20.24 -31.43
C GLY A 664 -18.84 21.70 -31.25
N GLY A 665 -18.28 22.60 -32.06
CA GLY A 665 -18.72 24.01 -32.16
C GLY A 665 -19.81 24.24 -33.20
N ALA A 666 -20.31 25.48 -33.27
CA ALA A 666 -21.14 25.91 -34.41
C ALA A 666 -20.32 25.95 -35.69
N GLY A 667 -20.91 25.52 -36.82
CA GLY A 667 -20.21 25.48 -38.10
C GLY A 667 -19.17 24.37 -38.19
N SER A 668 -19.41 23.24 -37.53
CA SER A 668 -18.54 22.06 -37.58
C SER A 668 -18.87 21.19 -38.79
N THR A 669 -17.94 20.30 -39.14
CA THR A 669 -18.16 19.24 -40.12
C THR A 669 -18.13 17.88 -39.42
N VAL A 670 -19.09 17.02 -39.72
CA VAL A 670 -19.08 15.62 -39.28
C VAL A 670 -18.71 14.75 -40.47
N ALA A 671 -17.64 13.97 -40.33
CA ALA A 671 -17.21 13.02 -41.35
C ALA A 671 -17.51 11.59 -40.89
N PHE A 672 -18.05 10.79 -41.80
CA PHE A 672 -18.33 9.38 -41.62
C PHE A 672 -17.43 8.58 -42.56
N ILE A 673 -16.93 7.43 -42.10
CA ILE A 673 -16.02 6.56 -42.85
C ILE A 673 -16.65 5.18 -42.99
N ASP A 674 -16.79 4.72 -44.24
CA ASP A 674 -17.37 3.40 -44.63
C ASP A 674 -16.32 2.31 -44.49
N VAL A 675 -16.08 1.84 -43.26
CA VAL A 675 -14.93 0.98 -42.94
C VAL A 675 -15.00 -0.35 -43.69
N ASP A 676 -16.20 -0.93 -43.81
CA ASP A 676 -16.41 -2.19 -44.52
C ASP A 676 -16.69 -1.99 -46.03
N GLY A 677 -16.95 -0.76 -46.44
CA GLY A 677 -17.04 -0.36 -47.83
C GLY A 677 -18.32 -0.82 -48.52
N ASN A 678 -19.38 -1.08 -47.77
CA ASN A 678 -20.62 -1.66 -48.27
C ASN A 678 -21.63 -0.60 -48.76
N GLY A 679 -21.38 0.69 -48.52
CA GLY A 679 -22.25 1.80 -48.94
C GLY A 679 -23.34 2.21 -47.94
N THR A 680 -23.53 1.47 -46.85
CA THR A 680 -24.53 1.67 -45.79
C THR A 680 -23.84 2.13 -44.52
N LEU A 681 -24.34 3.19 -43.89
CA LEU A 681 -23.85 3.59 -42.57
C LEU A 681 -24.36 2.61 -41.51
N ASN A 682 -23.46 2.03 -40.75
CA ASN A 682 -23.73 1.14 -39.63
C ASN A 682 -22.88 1.56 -38.42
N ALA A 683 -23.54 1.96 -37.34
CA ALA A 683 -22.87 2.45 -36.13
C ALA A 683 -21.89 1.44 -35.50
N ALA A 684 -22.08 0.13 -35.74
CA ALA A 684 -21.20 -0.92 -35.19
C ALA A 684 -19.90 -1.13 -36.00
N ASN A 685 -19.87 -0.75 -37.27
CA ASN A 685 -18.74 -1.02 -38.17
C ASN A 685 -18.05 0.27 -38.63
N ASP A 686 -18.83 1.32 -38.85
CA ASP A 686 -18.38 2.58 -39.43
C ASP A 686 -17.98 3.57 -38.35
N MET A 687 -17.22 4.57 -38.78
CA MET A 687 -16.67 5.58 -37.90
C MET A 687 -17.29 6.94 -38.15
N MET A 688 -17.28 7.77 -37.12
CA MET A 688 -17.69 9.17 -37.17
C MET A 688 -16.63 10.01 -36.50
N ILE A 689 -16.24 11.14 -37.06
CA ILE A 689 -15.39 12.15 -36.41
C ILE A 689 -16.05 13.53 -36.52
N VAL A 690 -15.78 14.40 -35.57
CA VAL A 690 -16.29 15.78 -35.55
C VAL A 690 -15.14 16.75 -35.71
N LEU A 691 -15.13 17.50 -36.80
CA LEU A 691 -14.19 18.60 -37.06
C LEU A 691 -14.79 19.90 -36.53
N SER A 692 -14.52 20.18 -35.26
CA SER A 692 -15.06 21.29 -34.50
C SER A 692 -14.65 22.64 -35.11
N GLY A 693 -15.63 23.48 -35.45
CA GLY A 693 -15.42 24.80 -36.04
C GLY A 693 -14.93 24.80 -37.49
N THR A 694 -14.81 23.62 -38.13
CA THR A 694 -14.43 23.48 -39.53
C THR A 694 -15.68 23.44 -40.41
N ALA A 695 -16.01 24.56 -41.05
CA ALA A 695 -17.27 24.68 -41.80
C ALA A 695 -17.32 23.83 -43.08
N THR A 696 -16.17 23.61 -43.72
CA THR A 696 -16.09 22.85 -44.97
C THR A 696 -14.82 22.03 -45.06
N VAL A 697 -14.91 20.89 -45.75
CA VAL A 697 -13.76 20.04 -46.10
C VAL A 697 -13.78 19.67 -47.58
N ALA A 698 -12.61 19.34 -48.12
CA ALA A 698 -12.39 18.93 -49.50
C ALA A 698 -11.86 17.50 -49.58
N LEU A 699 -11.91 16.89 -50.76
CA LEU A 699 -11.36 15.54 -50.98
C LEU A 699 -9.85 15.48 -50.66
N SER A 700 -9.12 16.56 -50.89
CA SER A 700 -7.68 16.67 -50.59
C SER A 700 -7.35 16.59 -49.10
N ASP A 701 -8.34 16.77 -48.23
CA ASP A 701 -8.18 16.70 -46.78
C ASP A 701 -8.16 15.24 -46.30
N PHE A 702 -8.43 14.29 -47.19
CA PHE A 702 -8.43 12.86 -46.91
C PHE A 702 -7.35 12.14 -47.73
N GLY A 703 -6.39 11.53 -47.06
CA GLY A 703 -5.38 10.67 -47.66
C GLY A 703 -5.93 9.25 -47.79
N PHE A 704 -5.98 8.72 -49.02
CA PHE A 704 -6.53 7.38 -49.31
C PHE A 704 -5.44 6.37 -49.64
#